data_AF-A0A4Q5NVC5-F1
#
_entry.id   AF-A0A4Q5NVC5-F1
#
_cell.length_a   1.000
_cell.length_b   1.000
_cell.length_c   1.000
_cell.angle_alpha   90.00
_cell.angle_beta   90.00
_cell.angle_gamma   90.00
#
_symmetry.space_group_name_H-M   'P 1'
#
loop_
_entity.id
_entity.type
_entity.pdbx_description
1 polymer ?
#
loop_
_entity_poly.entity_id
_entity_poly.type
_entity_poly.pdbx_seq_one_letter_code
_entity_poly.pdbx_strand_id
1 'polypeptide(L)'
;MKIQQVGAIAFAICSLMTSKQEQANAQGTAVTITSPTGARQAFGGFGTSQNNWGGEYQTLSQAQRTSISQMLWRDLKFKILRMWFNTDEYAPTRGAHNLTQMRTNYINSGMIADALANGATTLLLAPDKLPPYMRNGNYILDSEVDNYAIMLADAIKQMKDEDGVTISATGIQNEPNNANNGPGQFTPAQMVQAVKTLRTALNNRGLQSVKIIASEAGSCDDTFFADVDALKNDSAAWNSLAGISSHSYSMAATDGAANRIAASDGSNTKEYWMTEASDNGPESPGMTGIPALRAVSLAGRFLNDMNHRVTHWVHFIGFDTPDQSDNATRIGYYTTPASNYSVTVFKKYYAYQQLAQAFDVGAVFRDSYSSLEGDMTWTYGNKPRITSSSARNPDGSWSIGVTNFTAGSFSGLQGWSDEGWNSSQNGYTPAQNFNVTIKIDELRYTNPITFAVKKTDGTLLNGNAGNLTMIDGQLTLPVNSLDLITLRSTSPITFNAAPTPTPVPGGKIRYWPRTPYGSRMQYGVFEGTNGDKITGPWTTLATINTAATEGQWNQVPAPETINYRYVRYRSAAGGYGNVAEIEFYSNNVKLTGIAYGSAPYAGGPNTFTKAFDNDTSTFFDSNDTEGYAGLDLGTTGPTPTPGPTSTPTPIPSATATPTPSPTATPTPTTPPLGNGTGLKGQYYSDRNLSNIVMTRTDPNINFDWGSGSAMTSVGPDNFSVRWTGQIQAVESGSYTFYVTGDDGVRLWVNNQQLINDWTSHPPTTYSGTITLTAGQKYDIKLEFYEETGGASVKLEWQRPGQGITLVPQSQLYPPSTVSPNLPTVSLTSPTNGSSFTTGSTINIAANASDSDGTISKVEFFQGTTKLGEDLVSPYTYSWTGAAAGNYSLTAKATDNGGNSSTSATVNITVTTPNVPPTVNLTSPTHGASFTTGTAINLAANAADSDGTISKVEFFQGTTKLGEDLVSPYTYSWTGAAAGSYSLTAKATDNTGTVTTSSVVNITVSGGTGTSGTVKREIWTGVSGNTVGDIPTGTTPTTITTLTSLEAPSNIGDQYGQRISGYITAPTTGSYTFWIAGDDAGDFWLSTNSSPTNKVKRAYFYQYTGSQVWNSYPEQKSVAITLTAGQKYYFEILHKEGAGGDSIAVGWLKPGQSGTVPSEVVPGSVLSENP
;
A
#
# COMPACT_ATOMS: atom_id res chain seq x y z
N MET A 1 32.22 6.03 -62.20
CA MET A 1 32.36 7.07 -61.14
C MET A 1 31.20 8.06 -61.05
N LYS A 2 30.59 8.54 -62.14
CA LYS A 2 29.48 9.53 -62.05
C LYS A 2 28.11 9.01 -61.57
N ILE A 3 27.87 7.69 -61.53
CA ILE A 3 26.58 7.11 -61.09
C ILE A 3 26.52 6.88 -59.56
N GLN A 4 27.65 6.69 -58.89
CA GLN A 4 27.68 6.52 -57.43
C GLN A 4 27.56 7.84 -56.66
N GLN A 5 27.98 8.98 -57.23
CA GLN A 5 27.81 10.29 -56.60
C GLN A 5 26.36 10.80 -56.63
N VAL A 6 25.59 10.47 -57.68
CA VAL A 6 24.17 10.86 -57.79
C VAL A 6 23.31 10.05 -56.83
N GLY A 7 23.64 8.76 -56.62
CA GLY A 7 22.97 7.92 -55.62
C GLY A 7 23.20 8.38 -54.17
N ALA A 8 24.43 8.80 -53.83
CA ALA A 8 24.74 9.29 -52.48
C ALA A 8 24.09 10.65 -52.17
N ILE A 9 23.98 11.55 -53.16
CA ILE A 9 23.30 12.84 -53.01
C ILE A 9 21.78 12.65 -52.94
N ALA A 10 21.20 11.72 -53.71
CA ALA A 10 19.77 11.39 -53.61
C ALA A 10 19.41 10.74 -52.25
N PHE A 11 20.29 9.90 -51.69
CA PHE A 11 20.07 9.30 -50.36
C PHE A 11 20.21 10.31 -49.22
N ALA A 12 21.14 11.25 -49.34
CA ALA A 12 21.31 12.36 -48.39
C ALA A 12 20.13 13.35 -48.46
N ILE A 13 19.64 13.69 -49.66
CA ILE A 13 18.48 14.56 -49.84
C ILE A 13 17.18 13.86 -49.38
N CYS A 14 17.05 12.54 -49.59
CA CYS A 14 15.89 11.77 -49.10
C CYS A 14 15.92 11.62 -47.56
N SER A 15 17.10 11.47 -46.95
CA SER A 15 17.27 11.47 -45.47
C SER A 15 17.05 12.87 -44.86
N LEU A 16 17.46 13.93 -45.55
CA LEU A 16 17.17 15.32 -45.12
C LEU A 16 15.70 15.69 -45.31
N MET A 17 15.01 15.15 -46.33
CA MET A 17 13.56 15.33 -46.51
C MET A 17 12.73 14.48 -45.55
N THR A 18 13.15 13.26 -45.18
CA THR A 18 12.50 12.48 -44.10
C THR A 18 12.72 13.12 -42.74
N SER A 19 13.90 13.69 -42.45
CA SER A 19 14.12 14.45 -41.20
C SER A 19 13.27 15.73 -41.11
N LYS A 20 12.94 16.36 -42.24
CA LYS A 20 12.01 17.50 -42.29
C LYS A 20 10.54 17.08 -42.27
N GLN A 21 10.20 15.86 -42.70
CA GLN A 21 8.85 15.31 -42.62
C GLN A 21 8.56 14.74 -41.21
N GLU A 22 9.57 14.23 -40.50
CA GLU A 22 9.51 13.90 -39.07
C GLU A 22 9.46 15.17 -38.20
N GLN A 23 10.14 16.26 -38.60
CA GLN A 23 9.98 17.57 -37.94
C GLN A 23 8.66 18.29 -38.29
N ALA A 24 8.00 17.94 -39.40
CA ALA A 24 6.71 18.54 -39.77
C ALA A 24 5.49 17.87 -39.10
N ASN A 25 5.65 16.67 -38.52
CA ASN A 25 4.61 16.03 -37.68
C ASN A 25 4.72 16.44 -36.19
N ALA A 26 5.67 17.30 -35.83
CA ALA A 26 5.99 17.72 -34.46
C ALA A 26 5.11 18.88 -33.93
N GLN A 27 3.81 18.88 -34.21
CA GLN A 27 2.84 19.76 -33.53
C GLN A 27 1.82 18.92 -32.75
N GLY A 28 2.31 18.08 -31.84
CA GLY A 28 1.45 17.57 -30.77
C GLY A 28 0.99 18.73 -29.89
N THR A 29 -0.26 18.71 -29.43
CA THR A 29 -0.77 19.78 -28.55
C THR A 29 0.02 19.79 -27.25
N ALA A 30 0.53 20.96 -26.87
CA ALA A 30 1.33 21.10 -25.66
C ALA A 30 0.44 20.94 -24.43
N VAL A 31 0.82 20.02 -23.54
CA VAL A 31 0.16 19.80 -22.24
C VAL A 31 1.23 19.82 -21.17
N THR A 32 0.99 20.50 -20.05
CA THR A 32 1.87 20.45 -18.89
C THR A 32 1.20 19.64 -17.79
N ILE A 33 1.90 18.61 -17.29
CA ILE A 33 1.54 17.93 -16.05
C ILE A 33 2.41 18.49 -14.93
N THR A 34 1.80 18.99 -13.86
CA THR A 34 2.49 19.52 -12.68
C THR A 34 2.18 18.65 -11.49
N SER A 35 3.23 18.19 -10.80
CA SER A 35 3.13 17.42 -9.57
C SER A 35 3.78 18.21 -8.43
N PRO A 36 2.97 18.88 -7.57
CA PRO A 36 3.50 19.65 -6.47
C PRO A 36 4.10 18.77 -5.38
N THR A 37 4.86 19.39 -4.48
CA THR A 37 5.40 18.73 -3.29
C THR A 37 4.28 18.30 -2.35
N GLY A 38 4.41 17.13 -1.72
CA GLY A 38 3.46 16.68 -0.70
C GLY A 38 3.00 15.23 -0.91
N ALA A 39 3.38 14.36 0.00
CA ALA A 39 2.93 12.98 0.01
C ALA A 39 1.41 12.90 0.25
N ARG A 40 0.68 12.16 -0.59
CA ARG A 40 -0.75 11.88 -0.39
C ARG A 40 -0.98 10.53 0.27
N GLN A 41 -0.68 9.45 -0.45
CA GLN A 41 -0.94 8.09 0.00
C GLN A 41 0.13 7.10 -0.49
N ALA A 42 0.33 6.05 0.30
CA ALA A 42 1.16 4.92 -0.08
C ALA A 42 0.31 3.86 -0.81
N PHE A 43 0.86 3.31 -1.88
CA PHE A 43 0.21 2.26 -2.67
C PHE A 43 0.34 0.90 -1.99
N GLY A 44 -0.75 0.32 -1.52
CA GLY A 44 -0.86 -1.01 -0.94
C GLY A 44 -0.83 -2.15 -1.97
N GLY A 45 -0.85 -1.83 -3.27
CA GLY A 45 -0.63 -2.79 -4.34
C GLY A 45 -1.87 -3.12 -5.16
N PHE A 46 -1.62 -3.88 -6.22
CA PHE A 46 -2.65 -4.40 -7.10
C PHE A 46 -3.30 -5.67 -6.54
N GLY A 47 -4.50 -5.95 -7.00
CA GLY A 47 -5.25 -7.16 -6.67
C GLY A 47 -6.10 -7.63 -7.84
N THR A 48 -6.76 -8.76 -7.61
CA THR A 48 -7.79 -9.27 -8.52
C THR A 48 -8.84 -10.05 -7.76
N SER A 49 -10.10 -10.01 -8.22
CA SER A 49 -11.02 -11.10 -7.93
C SER A 49 -10.63 -12.32 -8.77
N GLN A 50 -10.71 -13.50 -8.17
CA GLN A 50 -10.65 -14.76 -8.91
C GLN A 50 -11.96 -15.48 -8.72
N ASN A 51 -12.51 -16.00 -9.81
CA ASN A 51 -13.74 -16.77 -9.77
C ASN A 51 -13.41 -18.19 -10.21
N ASN A 52 -14.07 -19.16 -9.59
CA ASN A 52 -13.99 -20.58 -9.96
C ASN A 52 -15.42 -21.14 -10.08
N TRP A 53 -16.33 -20.37 -10.69
CA TRP A 53 -17.77 -20.67 -10.68
C TRP A 53 -18.13 -22.00 -11.35
N GLY A 54 -17.30 -22.49 -12.26
CA GLY A 54 -17.44 -23.82 -12.87
C GLY A 54 -16.68 -24.95 -12.18
N GLY A 55 -15.87 -24.66 -11.14
CA GLY A 55 -14.97 -25.64 -10.53
C GLY A 55 -13.84 -26.11 -11.45
N GLU A 56 -13.55 -25.35 -12.50
CA GLU A 56 -12.59 -25.74 -13.54
C GLU A 56 -11.14 -25.52 -13.11
N TYR A 57 -10.87 -24.63 -12.15
CA TYR A 57 -9.51 -24.40 -11.66
C TYR A 57 -8.89 -25.66 -11.03
N GLN A 58 -9.70 -26.45 -10.31
CA GLN A 58 -9.23 -27.69 -9.69
C GLN A 58 -9.00 -28.83 -10.68
N THR A 59 -9.57 -28.75 -11.90
CA THR A 59 -9.37 -29.79 -12.94
C THR A 59 -8.01 -29.67 -13.61
N LEU A 60 -7.35 -28.51 -13.50
CA LEU A 60 -5.99 -28.27 -13.95
C LEU A 60 -4.99 -29.08 -13.10
N SER A 61 -3.88 -29.47 -13.72
CA SER A 61 -2.73 -30.03 -12.97
C SER A 61 -2.05 -28.96 -12.11
N GLN A 62 -1.32 -29.38 -11.07
CA GLN A 62 -0.58 -28.44 -10.20
C GLN A 62 0.37 -27.54 -10.99
N ALA A 63 1.03 -28.06 -12.03
CA ALA A 63 1.93 -27.28 -12.87
C ALA A 63 1.18 -26.19 -13.68
N GLN A 64 -0.02 -26.50 -14.17
CA GLN A 64 -0.87 -25.56 -14.90
C GLN A 64 -1.38 -24.45 -13.98
N ARG A 65 -1.91 -24.80 -12.79
CA ARG A 65 -2.30 -23.82 -11.78
C ARG A 65 -1.14 -22.92 -11.35
N THR A 66 0.04 -23.52 -11.12
CA THR A 66 1.26 -22.78 -10.78
C THR A 66 1.63 -21.77 -11.86
N SER A 67 1.47 -22.11 -13.14
CA SER A 67 1.73 -21.20 -14.25
C SER A 67 0.82 -19.97 -14.23
N ILE A 68 -0.50 -20.15 -14.11
CA ILE A 68 -1.47 -19.05 -14.00
C ILE A 68 -1.22 -18.21 -12.73
N SER A 69 -0.96 -18.88 -11.62
CA SER A 69 -0.70 -18.25 -10.33
C SER A 69 0.56 -17.37 -10.37
N GLN A 70 1.65 -17.86 -10.97
CA GLN A 70 2.87 -17.07 -11.16
C GLN A 70 2.63 -15.82 -12.00
N MET A 71 1.79 -15.90 -13.04
CA MET A 71 1.47 -14.72 -13.86
C MET A 71 0.81 -13.62 -13.02
N LEU A 72 -0.17 -13.94 -12.17
CA LEU A 72 -0.85 -12.94 -11.34
C LEU A 72 0.02 -12.42 -10.18
N TRP A 73 0.52 -13.32 -9.34
CA TRP A 73 1.06 -12.92 -8.03
C TRP A 73 2.55 -12.61 -8.07
N ARG A 74 3.30 -13.26 -8.96
CA ARG A 74 4.74 -13.01 -9.16
C ARG A 74 4.99 -11.99 -10.26
N ASP A 75 4.46 -12.19 -11.46
CA ASP A 75 4.81 -11.38 -12.63
C ASP A 75 4.10 -10.02 -12.63
N LEU A 76 2.81 -9.98 -12.28
CA LEU A 76 2.08 -8.72 -12.08
C LEU A 76 2.23 -8.17 -10.65
N LYS A 77 2.90 -8.91 -9.76
CA LYS A 77 3.10 -8.56 -8.35
C LYS A 77 1.80 -8.30 -7.57
N PHE A 78 0.68 -8.92 -7.96
CA PHE A 78 -0.59 -8.73 -7.25
C PHE A 78 -0.48 -9.24 -5.80
N LYS A 79 -1.10 -8.51 -4.87
CA LYS A 79 -1.04 -8.76 -3.42
C LYS A 79 -2.36 -9.14 -2.79
N ILE A 80 -3.47 -8.87 -3.49
CA ILE A 80 -4.82 -9.01 -2.97
C ILE A 80 -5.57 -10.03 -3.81
N LEU A 81 -5.99 -11.13 -3.17
CA LEU A 81 -6.98 -12.05 -3.72
C LEU A 81 -8.34 -11.67 -3.13
N ARG A 82 -9.21 -11.10 -3.95
CA ARG A 82 -10.62 -10.85 -3.61
C ARG A 82 -11.44 -12.11 -3.92
N MET A 83 -12.27 -12.53 -2.97
CA MET A 83 -13.00 -13.80 -3.03
C MET A 83 -14.49 -13.56 -2.79
N TRP A 84 -15.31 -14.03 -3.71
CA TRP A 84 -16.76 -13.94 -3.61
C TRP A 84 -17.28 -14.84 -2.50
N PHE A 85 -18.12 -14.28 -1.64
CA PHE A 85 -18.76 -15.00 -0.55
C PHE A 85 -20.27 -14.97 -0.69
N ASN A 86 -20.83 -16.09 -1.13
CA ASN A 86 -22.26 -16.25 -1.28
C ASN A 86 -22.92 -16.50 0.08
N THR A 87 -23.44 -15.44 0.68
CA THR A 87 -24.12 -15.49 1.96
C THR A 87 -25.45 -16.27 1.90
N ASP A 88 -26.13 -16.29 0.75
CA ASP A 88 -27.40 -16.99 0.57
C ASP A 88 -27.18 -18.51 0.65
N GLU A 89 -26.06 -18.99 0.11
CA GLU A 89 -25.65 -20.38 0.27
C GLU A 89 -25.11 -20.65 1.67
N TYR A 90 -24.33 -19.73 2.24
CA TYR A 90 -23.78 -19.90 3.58
C TYR A 90 -24.89 -20.04 4.61
N ALA A 91 -25.90 -19.18 4.56
CA ALA A 91 -27.02 -19.18 5.49
C ALA A 91 -28.35 -19.20 4.71
N PRO A 92 -28.77 -20.35 4.16
CA PRO A 92 -30.01 -20.43 3.37
C PRO A 92 -31.26 -20.35 4.25
N THR A 93 -31.13 -20.75 5.52
CA THR A 93 -32.14 -20.65 6.56
C THR A 93 -31.48 -20.23 7.88
N ARG A 94 -32.27 -19.74 8.84
CA ARG A 94 -31.75 -19.31 10.14
C ARG A 94 -31.06 -20.47 10.88
N GLY A 95 -29.79 -20.29 11.22
CA GLY A 95 -28.97 -21.28 11.95
C GLY A 95 -28.32 -22.37 11.07
N ALA A 96 -28.57 -22.37 9.75
CA ALA A 96 -27.80 -23.21 8.83
C ALA A 96 -26.52 -22.47 8.41
N HIS A 97 -25.40 -23.20 8.35
CA HIS A 97 -24.10 -22.69 7.94
C HIS A 97 -23.47 -23.66 6.93
N ASN A 98 -23.17 -23.21 5.71
CA ASN A 98 -22.65 -24.05 4.62
C ASN A 98 -21.53 -23.35 3.84
N LEU A 99 -20.28 -23.77 4.09
CA LEU A 99 -19.10 -23.27 3.36
C LEU A 99 -18.75 -24.06 2.10
N THR A 100 -19.62 -24.95 1.60
CA THR A 100 -19.28 -25.87 0.51
C THR A 100 -18.79 -25.15 -0.74
N GLN A 101 -19.49 -24.11 -1.22
CA GLN A 101 -19.01 -23.33 -2.37
C GLN A 101 -17.71 -22.57 -2.09
N MET A 102 -17.56 -21.96 -0.91
CA MET A 102 -16.30 -21.26 -0.55
C MET A 102 -15.11 -22.24 -0.54
N ARG A 103 -15.30 -23.42 0.06
CA ARG A 103 -14.32 -24.49 0.08
C ARG A 103 -14.00 -24.98 -1.31
N THR A 104 -15.02 -25.26 -2.12
CA THR A 104 -14.85 -25.75 -3.50
C THR A 104 -14.11 -24.74 -4.36
N ASN A 105 -14.49 -23.47 -4.29
CA ASN A 105 -13.98 -22.46 -5.20
C ASN A 105 -12.56 -22.02 -4.85
N TYR A 106 -12.24 -21.89 -3.57
CA TYR A 106 -11.02 -21.21 -3.11
C TYR A 106 -10.05 -22.07 -2.30
N ILE A 107 -10.57 -22.98 -1.47
CA ILE A 107 -9.75 -23.74 -0.50
C ILE A 107 -9.31 -25.07 -1.14
N ASN A 108 -10.26 -25.94 -1.43
CA ASN A 108 -10.06 -27.27 -1.99
C ASN A 108 -9.56 -27.22 -3.44
N SER A 109 -9.83 -26.13 -4.16
CA SER A 109 -9.30 -25.92 -5.51
C SER A 109 -7.79 -25.66 -5.53
N GLY A 110 -7.20 -25.33 -4.38
CA GLY A 110 -5.81 -24.89 -4.26
C GLY A 110 -5.61 -23.40 -4.53
N MET A 111 -6.64 -22.63 -4.89
CA MET A 111 -6.49 -21.24 -5.31
C MET A 111 -5.88 -20.31 -4.25
N ILE A 112 -6.34 -20.40 -3.00
CA ILE A 112 -5.74 -19.64 -1.89
C ILE A 112 -4.29 -20.07 -1.66
N ALA A 113 -4.03 -21.37 -1.64
CA ALA A 113 -2.68 -21.90 -1.42
C ALA A 113 -1.72 -21.45 -2.52
N ASP A 114 -2.15 -21.53 -3.78
CA ASP A 114 -1.38 -21.11 -4.94
C ASP A 114 -1.13 -19.59 -4.90
N ALA A 115 -2.11 -18.78 -4.49
CA ALA A 115 -1.94 -17.33 -4.37
C ALA A 115 -0.95 -16.93 -3.28
N LEU A 116 -1.09 -17.49 -2.07
CA LEU A 116 -0.19 -17.23 -0.95
C LEU A 116 1.24 -17.68 -1.25
N ALA A 117 1.40 -18.87 -1.85
CA ALA A 117 2.71 -19.41 -2.24
C ALA A 117 3.45 -18.54 -3.27
N ASN A 118 2.74 -17.72 -4.04
CA ASN A 118 3.30 -16.85 -5.08
C ASN A 118 3.27 -15.37 -4.71
N GLY A 119 3.01 -15.03 -3.44
CA GLY A 119 3.25 -13.69 -2.91
C GLY A 119 2.02 -12.80 -2.73
N ALA A 120 0.81 -13.35 -2.81
CA ALA A 120 -0.38 -12.70 -2.27
C ALA A 120 -0.25 -12.59 -0.75
N THR A 121 -0.68 -11.45 -0.19
CA THR A 121 -0.57 -11.15 1.25
C THR A 121 -1.90 -10.77 1.89
N THR A 122 -2.90 -10.48 1.07
CA THR A 122 -4.24 -10.07 1.51
C THR A 122 -5.27 -11.00 0.90
N LEU A 123 -6.04 -11.66 1.77
CA LEU A 123 -7.29 -12.34 1.39
C LEU A 123 -8.45 -11.43 1.75
N LEU A 124 -9.14 -10.91 0.74
CA LEU A 124 -10.30 -10.03 0.88
C LEU A 124 -11.58 -10.82 0.64
N LEU A 125 -12.40 -10.97 1.68
CA LEU A 125 -13.72 -11.58 1.56
C LEU A 125 -14.74 -10.52 1.06
N ALA A 126 -15.47 -10.84 -0.01
CA ALA A 126 -16.47 -9.99 -0.62
C ALA A 126 -17.85 -10.65 -0.55
N PRO A 127 -18.67 -10.35 0.48
CA PRO A 127 -20.04 -10.86 0.58
C PRO A 127 -20.90 -10.38 -0.60
N ASP A 128 -21.53 -11.29 -1.34
CA ASP A 128 -22.26 -10.96 -2.58
C ASP A 128 -23.67 -10.43 -2.29
N LYS A 129 -24.50 -11.25 -1.62
CA LYS A 129 -25.95 -11.03 -1.48
C LYS A 129 -26.37 -10.92 -0.01
N LEU A 130 -27.68 -10.84 0.21
CA LEU A 130 -28.30 -11.01 1.52
C LEU A 130 -29.13 -12.29 1.55
N PRO A 131 -29.03 -13.13 2.60
CA PRO A 131 -29.87 -14.31 2.75
C PRO A 131 -31.36 -13.99 2.52
N PRO A 132 -32.13 -14.84 1.82
CA PRO A 132 -33.51 -14.52 1.42
C PRO A 132 -34.46 -14.18 2.58
N TYR A 133 -34.23 -14.75 3.78
CA TYR A 133 -35.04 -14.48 4.96
C TYR A 133 -34.65 -13.20 5.73
N MET A 134 -33.52 -12.59 5.38
CA MET A 134 -33.02 -11.35 6.02
C MET A 134 -33.45 -10.07 5.27
N ARG A 135 -34.15 -10.21 4.14
CA ARG A 135 -34.43 -9.11 3.22
C ARG A 135 -35.91 -9.05 2.81
N ASN A 136 -36.37 -7.85 2.46
CA ASN A 136 -37.64 -7.64 1.78
C ASN A 136 -37.39 -6.98 0.42
N GLY A 137 -37.62 -7.73 -0.66
CA GLY A 137 -37.08 -7.34 -1.97
C GLY A 137 -35.57 -7.17 -1.87
N ASN A 138 -35.06 -6.03 -2.35
CA ASN A 138 -33.63 -5.71 -2.33
C ASN A 138 -33.10 -5.17 -1.02
N TYR A 139 -33.93 -4.90 -0.01
CA TYR A 139 -33.49 -4.18 1.19
C TYR A 139 -33.33 -5.11 2.38
N ILE A 140 -32.26 -4.93 3.17
CA ILE A 140 -32.11 -5.63 4.44
C ILE A 140 -33.23 -5.19 5.41
N LEU A 141 -33.78 -6.15 6.16
CA LEU A 141 -34.72 -5.86 7.24
C LEU A 141 -33.97 -5.20 8.40
N ASP A 142 -34.53 -4.15 9.01
CA ASP A 142 -33.93 -3.47 10.17
C ASP A 142 -33.58 -4.44 11.31
N SER A 143 -34.42 -5.47 11.52
CA SER A 143 -34.22 -6.49 12.55
C SER A 143 -33.08 -7.49 12.24
N GLU A 144 -32.52 -7.47 11.04
CA GLU A 144 -31.54 -8.47 10.58
C GLU A 144 -30.15 -7.88 10.28
N VAL A 145 -29.97 -6.56 10.37
CA VAL A 145 -28.67 -5.89 10.16
C VAL A 145 -27.59 -6.49 11.08
N ASP A 146 -27.91 -6.63 12.36
CA ASP A 146 -26.96 -7.19 13.34
C ASP A 146 -26.71 -8.68 13.10
N ASN A 147 -27.76 -9.45 12.78
CA ASN A 147 -27.64 -10.88 12.51
C ASN A 147 -26.77 -11.15 11.27
N TYR A 148 -26.90 -10.32 10.23
CA TYR A 148 -26.06 -10.39 9.05
C TYR A 148 -24.58 -10.14 9.37
N ALA A 149 -24.29 -9.05 10.11
CA ALA A 149 -22.92 -8.73 10.53
C ALA A 149 -22.31 -9.83 11.43
N ILE A 150 -23.10 -10.42 12.32
CA ILE A 150 -22.68 -11.54 13.18
C ILE A 150 -22.38 -12.79 12.32
N MET A 151 -23.25 -13.10 11.35
CA MET A 151 -23.09 -14.22 10.43
C MET A 151 -21.79 -14.11 9.63
N LEU A 152 -21.41 -12.91 9.16
CA LEU A 152 -20.13 -12.71 8.47
C LEU A 152 -18.93 -13.02 9.38
N ALA A 153 -18.98 -12.59 10.65
CA ALA A 153 -17.93 -12.89 11.61
C ALA A 153 -17.85 -14.39 11.95
N ASP A 154 -19.00 -15.08 12.02
CA ASP A 154 -19.06 -16.54 12.18
C ASP A 154 -18.44 -17.28 11.00
N ALA A 155 -18.75 -16.87 9.76
CA ALA A 155 -18.16 -17.45 8.57
C ALA A 155 -16.62 -17.31 8.57
N ILE A 156 -16.11 -16.13 8.91
CA ILE A 156 -14.67 -15.88 8.98
C ILE A 156 -14.02 -16.73 10.08
N LYS A 157 -14.67 -16.85 11.25
CA LYS A 157 -14.17 -17.70 12.33
C LYS A 157 -14.15 -19.17 11.92
N GLN A 158 -15.20 -19.63 11.24
CA GLN A 158 -15.32 -21.00 10.76
C GLN A 158 -14.23 -21.33 9.74
N MET A 159 -13.98 -20.46 8.75
CA MET A 159 -12.87 -20.63 7.80
C MET A 159 -11.50 -20.69 8.48
N LYS A 160 -11.31 -19.92 9.56
CA LYS A 160 -10.05 -19.95 10.33
C LYS A 160 -9.91 -21.26 11.11
N ASP A 161 -10.94 -21.67 11.83
CA ASP A 161 -10.87 -22.80 12.75
C ASP A 161 -10.91 -24.16 12.05
N GLU A 162 -11.79 -24.29 11.05
CA GLU A 162 -12.03 -25.56 10.37
C GLU A 162 -11.09 -25.73 9.17
N ASP A 163 -10.75 -24.65 8.47
CA ASP A 163 -10.01 -24.70 7.19
C ASP A 163 -8.60 -24.08 7.27
N GLY A 164 -8.23 -23.47 8.40
CA GLY A 164 -6.92 -22.83 8.56
C GLY A 164 -6.74 -21.55 7.73
N VAL A 165 -7.82 -21.01 7.15
CA VAL A 165 -7.77 -19.82 6.29
C VAL A 165 -7.92 -18.55 7.13
N THR A 166 -6.89 -17.70 7.09
CA THR A 166 -6.93 -16.39 7.78
C THR A 166 -7.32 -15.29 6.79
N ILE A 167 -8.55 -14.79 6.92
CA ILE A 167 -9.04 -13.63 6.17
C ILE A 167 -8.35 -12.36 6.67
N SER A 168 -7.83 -11.55 5.75
CA SER A 168 -7.12 -10.30 6.07
C SER A 168 -8.09 -9.11 6.17
N ALA A 169 -9.06 -9.07 5.27
CA ALA A 169 -10.05 -8.00 5.18
C ALA A 169 -11.41 -8.55 4.74
N THR A 170 -12.49 -7.85 5.09
CA THR A 170 -13.85 -8.15 4.61
C THR A 170 -14.59 -6.86 4.26
N GLY A 171 -15.36 -6.91 3.17
CA GLY A 171 -16.43 -5.95 2.88
C GLY A 171 -17.68 -6.22 3.72
N ILE A 172 -18.69 -5.38 3.56
CA ILE A 172 -20.04 -5.60 4.14
C ILE A 172 -20.92 -6.34 3.15
N GLN A 173 -21.08 -5.81 1.95
CA GLN A 173 -21.81 -6.42 0.85
C GLN A 173 -21.29 -5.81 -0.45
N ASN A 174 -21.18 -6.59 -1.51
CA ASN A 174 -20.82 -6.16 -2.85
C ASN A 174 -21.93 -5.30 -3.46
N GLU A 175 -21.58 -4.09 -3.90
CA GLU A 175 -22.46 -3.14 -4.59
C GLU A 175 -23.84 -2.93 -3.94
N PRO A 176 -23.89 -2.49 -2.67
CA PRO A 176 -25.15 -2.28 -1.96
C PRO A 176 -26.04 -1.20 -2.60
N ASN A 177 -25.51 -0.43 -3.56
CA ASN A 177 -26.20 0.61 -4.31
C ASN A 177 -26.72 0.14 -5.69
N ASN A 178 -26.38 -1.06 -6.15
CA ASN A 178 -26.78 -1.56 -7.48
C ASN A 178 -28.02 -2.46 -7.41
N ALA A 179 -29.18 -1.93 -7.78
CA ALA A 179 -30.44 -2.69 -7.78
C ALA A 179 -30.48 -3.86 -8.78
N ASN A 180 -29.59 -3.88 -9.79
CA ASN A 180 -29.55 -4.89 -10.84
C ASN A 180 -28.71 -6.12 -10.48
N ASN A 181 -27.79 -6.02 -9.52
CA ASN A 181 -26.92 -7.13 -9.09
C ASN A 181 -27.56 -8.05 -8.04
N GLY A 182 -28.83 -7.82 -7.73
CA GLY A 182 -29.63 -8.66 -6.85
C GLY A 182 -29.91 -7.99 -5.49
N PRO A 183 -30.48 -8.74 -4.54
CA PRO A 183 -31.07 -8.11 -3.38
C PRO A 183 -30.05 -7.85 -2.27
N GLY A 184 -29.67 -6.59 -2.09
CA GLY A 184 -28.99 -6.09 -0.90
C GLY A 184 -28.75 -4.59 -0.94
N GLN A 185 -29.57 -3.86 -0.21
CA GLN A 185 -29.49 -2.41 -0.05
C GLN A 185 -29.50 -2.12 1.44
N PHE A 186 -28.44 -1.46 1.86
CA PHE A 186 -28.31 -0.85 3.19
C PHE A 186 -28.54 0.64 3.03
N THR A 187 -29.35 1.21 3.90
CA THR A 187 -29.32 2.67 4.10
C THR A 187 -28.00 3.06 4.77
N PRO A 188 -27.54 4.32 4.66
CA PRO A 188 -26.32 4.76 5.34
C PRO A 188 -26.34 4.52 6.85
N ALA A 189 -27.52 4.60 7.50
CA ALA A 189 -27.68 4.29 8.91
C ALA A 189 -27.51 2.79 9.21
N GLN A 190 -28.07 1.91 8.37
CA GLN A 190 -27.89 0.47 8.49
C GLN A 190 -26.43 0.06 8.19
N MET A 191 -25.74 0.74 7.28
CA MET A 191 -24.31 0.54 7.01
C MET A 191 -23.46 0.85 8.25
N VAL A 192 -23.72 2.00 8.90
CA VAL A 192 -23.11 2.39 10.18
C VAL A 192 -23.34 1.33 11.26
N GLN A 193 -24.57 0.81 11.37
CA GLN A 193 -24.91 -0.25 12.32
C GLN A 193 -24.15 -1.56 12.00
N ALA A 194 -24.19 -2.03 10.75
CA ALA A 194 -23.53 -3.25 10.31
C ALA A 194 -22.02 -3.22 10.61
N VAL A 195 -21.34 -2.10 10.33
CA VAL A 195 -19.90 -1.93 10.60
C VAL A 195 -19.57 -2.05 12.10
N LYS A 196 -20.34 -1.38 12.97
CA LYS A 196 -20.13 -1.44 14.43
C LYS A 196 -20.38 -2.84 14.97
N THR A 197 -21.46 -3.48 14.52
CA THR A 197 -21.80 -4.83 14.95
C THR A 197 -20.78 -5.84 14.45
N LEU A 198 -20.33 -5.74 13.20
CA LEU A 198 -19.29 -6.61 12.64
C LEU A 198 -17.98 -6.50 13.41
N ARG A 199 -17.51 -5.27 13.73
CA ARG A 199 -16.30 -5.09 14.54
C ARG A 199 -16.43 -5.74 15.91
N THR A 200 -17.55 -5.56 16.58
CA THR A 200 -17.83 -6.18 17.87
C THR A 200 -17.83 -7.71 17.76
N ALA A 201 -18.51 -8.24 16.74
CA ALA A 201 -18.62 -9.67 16.48
C ALA A 201 -17.26 -10.32 16.17
N LEU A 202 -16.41 -9.67 15.37
CA LEU A 202 -15.04 -10.12 15.08
C LEU A 202 -14.17 -10.11 16.34
N ASN A 203 -14.23 -9.04 17.13
CA ASN A 203 -13.44 -8.92 18.37
C ASN A 203 -13.81 -10.03 19.37
N ASN A 204 -15.11 -10.31 19.54
CA ASN A 204 -15.61 -11.38 20.42
C ASN A 204 -15.17 -12.78 19.97
N ARG A 205 -14.78 -12.93 18.70
CA ARG A 205 -14.27 -14.18 18.10
C ARG A 205 -12.75 -14.24 18.03
N GLY A 206 -12.03 -13.27 18.60
CA GLY A 206 -10.57 -13.21 18.54
C GLY A 206 -10.03 -12.92 17.12
N LEU A 207 -10.78 -12.13 16.34
CA LEU A 207 -10.48 -11.76 14.96
C LEU A 207 -10.20 -10.24 14.83
N GLN A 208 -9.57 -9.64 15.84
CA GLN A 208 -9.31 -8.18 15.88
C GLN A 208 -8.47 -7.70 14.68
N SER A 209 -7.60 -8.57 14.14
CA SER A 209 -6.72 -8.28 13.01
C SER A 209 -7.46 -8.18 11.66
N VAL A 210 -8.71 -8.65 11.57
CA VAL A 210 -9.50 -8.57 10.33
C VAL A 210 -9.89 -7.11 10.08
N LYS A 211 -9.46 -6.56 8.95
CA LYS A 211 -9.83 -5.23 8.50
C LYS A 211 -11.27 -5.23 7.99
N ILE A 212 -12.03 -4.18 8.33
CA ILE A 212 -13.34 -3.93 7.72
C ILE A 212 -13.17 -2.78 6.74
N ILE A 213 -13.66 -2.98 5.51
CA ILE A 213 -13.76 -1.95 4.47
C ILE A 213 -15.22 -1.78 4.06
N ALA A 214 -15.63 -0.55 3.75
CA ALA A 214 -17.01 -0.23 3.39
C ALA A 214 -17.10 0.99 2.46
N SER A 215 -18.07 1.11 1.57
CA SER A 215 -19.24 0.24 1.45
C SER A 215 -19.18 -0.81 0.34
N GLU A 216 -18.09 -0.90 -0.44
CA GLU A 216 -18.05 -1.66 -1.72
C GLU A 216 -19.11 -1.17 -2.72
N ALA A 217 -19.46 0.12 -2.67
CA ALA A 217 -20.42 0.72 -3.62
C ALA A 217 -19.94 0.49 -5.06
N GLY A 218 -20.85 0.16 -5.99
CA GLY A 218 -20.55 -0.12 -7.39
C GLY A 218 -19.91 1.03 -8.16
N SER A 219 -19.87 2.23 -7.56
CA SER A 219 -19.11 3.38 -8.04
C SER A 219 -18.93 4.43 -6.96
N CYS A 220 -18.00 5.36 -7.19
CA CYS A 220 -17.74 6.51 -6.33
C CYS A 220 -18.85 7.60 -6.43
N ASP A 221 -20.13 7.23 -6.45
CA ASP A 221 -21.27 8.13 -6.69
C ASP A 221 -21.88 8.73 -5.41
N ASP A 222 -23.03 9.40 -5.54
CA ASP A 222 -23.75 10.03 -4.43
C ASP A 222 -24.11 9.03 -3.32
N THR A 223 -24.34 7.76 -3.66
CA THR A 223 -24.64 6.71 -2.67
C THR A 223 -23.38 6.37 -1.87
N PHE A 224 -22.25 6.22 -2.56
CA PHE A 224 -20.96 6.07 -1.89
C PHE A 224 -20.65 7.26 -0.98
N PHE A 225 -20.88 8.49 -1.44
CA PHE A 225 -20.67 9.68 -0.58
C PHE A 225 -21.59 9.70 0.64
N ALA A 226 -22.86 9.32 0.48
CA ALA A 226 -23.80 9.24 1.60
C ALA A 226 -23.37 8.20 2.65
N ASP A 227 -22.90 7.02 2.22
CA ASP A 227 -22.35 6.00 3.11
C ASP A 227 -21.11 6.49 3.85
N VAL A 228 -20.15 7.07 3.13
CA VAL A 228 -18.90 7.59 3.72
C VAL A 228 -19.20 8.73 4.71
N ASP A 229 -20.11 9.64 4.37
CA ASP A 229 -20.50 10.74 5.26
C ASP A 229 -21.20 10.21 6.52
N ALA A 230 -22.09 9.22 6.40
CA ALA A 230 -22.72 8.59 7.56
C ALA A 230 -21.72 7.85 8.45
N LEU A 231 -20.81 7.08 7.85
CA LEU A 231 -19.74 6.36 8.55
C LEU A 231 -18.78 7.32 9.26
N LYS A 232 -18.41 8.45 8.63
CA LYS A 232 -17.52 9.46 9.20
C LYS A 232 -18.18 10.23 10.35
N ASN A 233 -19.48 10.48 10.26
CA ASN A 233 -20.25 11.20 11.29
C ASN A 233 -20.50 10.36 12.56
N ASP A 234 -20.37 9.04 12.50
CA ASP A 234 -20.39 8.15 13.67
C ASP A 234 -18.96 7.72 14.03
N SER A 235 -18.38 8.32 15.07
CA SER A 235 -16.99 8.06 15.46
C SER A 235 -16.71 6.59 15.80
N ALA A 236 -17.70 5.84 16.31
CA ALA A 236 -17.51 4.43 16.65
C ALA A 236 -17.47 3.56 15.37
N ALA A 237 -18.31 3.85 14.39
CA ALA A 237 -18.26 3.21 13.08
C ALA A 237 -16.96 3.58 12.34
N TRP A 238 -16.59 4.85 12.32
CA TRP A 238 -15.34 5.30 11.69
C TRP A 238 -14.10 4.62 12.29
N ASN A 239 -14.04 4.49 13.62
CA ASN A 239 -12.94 3.81 14.30
C ASN A 239 -12.92 2.29 14.07
N SER A 240 -14.06 1.71 13.67
CA SER A 240 -14.19 0.28 13.38
C SER A 240 -13.65 -0.11 11.99
N LEU A 241 -13.54 0.87 11.08
CA LEU A 241 -13.05 0.72 9.71
C LEU A 241 -11.52 0.83 9.62
N ALA A 242 -10.94 -0.02 8.78
CA ALA A 242 -9.56 0.15 8.32
C ALA A 242 -9.50 1.04 7.06
N GLY A 243 -10.51 0.94 6.21
CA GLY A 243 -10.60 1.66 4.96
C GLY A 243 -12.03 1.90 4.52
N ILE A 244 -12.19 2.81 3.57
CA ILE A 244 -13.38 2.86 2.75
C ILE A 244 -13.14 2.14 1.43
N SER A 245 -14.19 1.66 0.78
CA SER A 245 -14.10 0.95 -0.49
C SER A 245 -15.21 1.31 -1.46
N SER A 246 -14.85 1.28 -2.74
CA SER A 246 -15.76 1.45 -3.87
C SER A 246 -15.27 0.60 -5.04
N HIS A 247 -16.14 0.42 -6.01
CA HIS A 247 -15.81 0.01 -7.36
C HIS A 247 -15.69 1.26 -8.24
N SER A 248 -15.39 1.07 -9.52
CA SER A 248 -15.13 2.19 -10.44
C SER A 248 -15.96 2.19 -11.71
N TYR A 249 -16.89 1.24 -11.91
CA TYR A 249 -17.58 1.04 -13.19
C TYR A 249 -18.10 2.33 -13.83
N SER A 250 -19.04 2.95 -13.13
CA SER A 250 -19.70 4.20 -13.50
C SER A 250 -18.81 5.41 -13.14
N MET A 251 -18.29 5.52 -11.92
CA MET A 251 -17.44 6.64 -11.52
C MET A 251 -16.18 6.19 -10.80
N ALA A 252 -15.03 6.67 -11.29
CA ALA A 252 -13.72 6.46 -10.67
C ALA A 252 -13.59 7.28 -9.38
N ALA A 253 -12.46 7.14 -8.67
CA ALA A 253 -12.21 7.99 -7.52
C ALA A 253 -12.10 9.47 -7.95
N THR A 254 -12.61 10.37 -7.10
CA THR A 254 -12.65 11.82 -7.34
C THR A 254 -12.11 12.59 -6.13
N ASP A 255 -11.83 13.87 -6.29
CA ASP A 255 -11.47 14.73 -5.15
C ASP A 255 -12.56 14.79 -4.08
N GLY A 256 -13.83 14.57 -4.44
CA GLY A 256 -14.94 14.44 -3.49
C GLY A 256 -14.78 13.26 -2.52
N ALA A 257 -14.26 12.13 -3.00
CA ALA A 257 -13.91 10.99 -2.16
C ALA A 257 -12.62 11.28 -1.37
N ALA A 258 -11.61 11.78 -2.09
CA ALA A 258 -10.30 12.09 -1.54
C ALA A 258 -10.41 13.02 -0.32
N ASN A 259 -11.20 14.08 -0.42
CA ASN A 259 -11.39 15.09 0.63
C ASN A 259 -12.18 14.54 1.83
N ARG A 260 -13.09 13.59 1.64
CA ARG A 260 -13.81 12.93 2.74
C ARG A 260 -12.87 12.04 3.57
N ILE A 261 -11.88 11.44 2.93
CA ILE A 261 -10.90 10.55 3.56
C ILE A 261 -9.72 11.34 4.14
N ALA A 262 -9.43 12.53 3.61
CA ALA A 262 -8.27 13.32 4.01
C ALA A 262 -8.33 13.77 5.47
N ALA A 263 -7.17 13.77 6.10
CA ALA A 263 -6.88 14.45 7.36
C ALA A 263 -6.57 15.93 7.08
N SER A 264 -6.49 16.74 8.14
CA SER A 264 -6.15 18.17 8.04
C SER A 264 -4.74 18.43 7.48
N ASP A 265 -3.82 17.47 7.62
CA ASP A 265 -2.46 17.53 7.08
C ASP A 265 -2.35 17.02 5.63
N GLY A 266 -3.48 16.62 5.03
CA GLY A 266 -3.52 16.08 3.68
C GLY A 266 -3.09 14.62 3.57
N SER A 267 -2.91 13.86 4.68
CA SER A 267 -2.79 12.41 4.64
C SER A 267 -4.17 11.73 4.56
N ASN A 268 -4.20 10.42 4.33
CA ASN A 268 -5.44 9.65 4.46
C ASN A 268 -5.73 9.33 5.95
N THR A 269 -6.95 9.60 6.42
CA THR A 269 -7.43 9.11 7.75
C THR A 269 -7.86 7.65 7.75
N LYS A 270 -8.09 7.08 6.56
CA LYS A 270 -8.47 5.68 6.29
C LYS A 270 -7.86 5.22 4.97
N GLU A 271 -7.59 3.93 4.83
CA GLU A 271 -7.24 3.37 3.51
C GLU A 271 -8.41 3.61 2.53
N TYR A 272 -8.12 3.78 1.24
CA TYR A 272 -9.15 3.82 0.20
C TYR A 272 -8.90 2.67 -0.78
N TRP A 273 -9.81 1.70 -0.80
CA TRP A 273 -9.68 0.50 -1.60
C TRP A 273 -10.61 0.60 -2.80
N MET A 274 -10.02 0.61 -4.01
CA MET A 274 -10.78 0.34 -5.22
C MET A 274 -10.85 -1.18 -5.37
N THR A 275 -11.95 -1.77 -4.93
CA THR A 275 -12.08 -3.22 -4.76
C THR A 275 -12.62 -3.95 -5.99
N GLU A 276 -13.10 -3.21 -6.98
CA GLU A 276 -13.42 -3.76 -8.29
C GLU A 276 -13.30 -2.71 -9.40
N ALA A 277 -12.51 -3.04 -10.42
CA ALA A 277 -12.31 -2.19 -11.59
C ALA A 277 -12.07 -3.03 -12.84
N SER A 278 -12.90 -2.84 -13.89
CA SER A 278 -12.67 -3.40 -15.21
C SER A 278 -13.50 -2.70 -16.29
N ASP A 279 -13.25 -3.07 -17.55
CA ASP A 279 -14.17 -2.90 -18.67
C ASP A 279 -15.09 -4.13 -18.81
N ASN A 280 -16.26 -3.97 -19.45
CA ASN A 280 -17.23 -5.03 -19.74
C ASN A 280 -17.33 -5.35 -21.24
N GLY A 281 -17.84 -6.53 -21.56
CA GLY A 281 -18.20 -6.95 -22.92
C GLY A 281 -17.16 -7.82 -23.65
N PRO A 282 -17.32 -8.02 -24.97
CA PRO A 282 -16.52 -8.99 -25.71
C PRO A 282 -15.08 -8.53 -25.88
N GLU A 283 -14.08 -9.40 -25.69
CA GLU A 283 -12.67 -9.17 -26.02
C GLU A 283 -12.05 -10.40 -26.68
N SER A 284 -11.15 -10.20 -27.64
CA SER A 284 -10.37 -11.27 -28.25
C SER A 284 -8.96 -10.79 -28.64
N PRO A 285 -7.91 -11.64 -28.54
CA PRO A 285 -6.52 -11.23 -28.85
C PRO A 285 -6.30 -10.71 -30.27
N GLY A 286 -7.15 -11.13 -31.22
CA GLY A 286 -7.06 -10.75 -32.63
C GLY A 286 -7.88 -9.52 -33.03
N MET A 287 -8.65 -8.90 -32.13
CA MET A 287 -9.38 -7.66 -32.45
C MET A 287 -8.38 -6.50 -32.63
N THR A 288 -8.43 -5.79 -33.75
CA THR A 288 -7.56 -4.64 -33.99
C THR A 288 -8.13 -3.38 -33.32
N GLY A 289 -7.26 -2.56 -32.71
CA GLY A 289 -7.63 -1.29 -32.06
C GLY A 289 -8.29 -1.42 -30.68
N ILE A 290 -9.33 -2.25 -30.54
CA ILE A 290 -10.13 -2.39 -29.30
C ILE A 290 -9.32 -2.87 -28.09
N PRO A 291 -8.43 -3.89 -28.20
CA PRO A 291 -7.64 -4.34 -27.05
C PRO A 291 -6.64 -3.30 -26.55
N ALA A 292 -6.12 -2.43 -27.43
CA ALA A 292 -5.24 -1.34 -27.03
C ALA A 292 -6.02 -0.28 -26.23
N LEU A 293 -7.22 0.05 -26.70
CA LEU A 293 -8.11 0.99 -26.03
C LEU A 293 -8.44 0.56 -24.59
N ARG A 294 -8.79 -0.71 -24.36
CA ARG A 294 -9.12 -1.21 -23.02
C ARG A 294 -7.92 -1.23 -22.07
N ALA A 295 -6.75 -1.62 -22.56
CA ALA A 295 -5.52 -1.57 -21.78
C ALA A 295 -5.17 -0.14 -21.32
N VAL A 296 -5.36 0.84 -22.21
CA VAL A 296 -5.14 2.27 -21.94
C VAL A 296 -6.24 2.84 -21.03
N SER A 297 -7.50 2.46 -21.24
CA SER A 297 -8.66 2.80 -20.38
C SER A 297 -8.36 2.45 -18.93
N LEU A 298 -7.96 1.19 -18.71
CA LEU A 298 -7.64 0.64 -17.41
C LEU A 298 -6.44 1.37 -16.76
N ALA A 299 -5.38 1.60 -17.52
CA ALA A 299 -4.21 2.31 -17.00
C ALA A 299 -4.54 3.78 -16.65
N GLY A 300 -5.34 4.47 -17.45
CA GLY A 300 -5.82 5.82 -17.16
C GLY A 300 -6.67 5.87 -15.91
N ARG A 301 -7.54 4.87 -15.72
CA ARG A 301 -8.36 4.75 -14.52
C ARG A 301 -7.50 4.52 -13.27
N PHE A 302 -6.51 3.64 -13.33
CA PHE A 302 -5.55 3.45 -12.24
C PHE A 302 -4.82 4.76 -11.89
N LEU A 303 -4.28 5.47 -12.88
CA LEU A 303 -3.58 6.74 -12.65
C LEU A 303 -4.53 7.80 -12.06
N ASN A 304 -5.76 7.92 -12.57
CA ASN A 304 -6.78 8.77 -11.96
C ASN A 304 -6.97 8.42 -10.48
N ASP A 305 -7.16 7.14 -10.18
CA ASP A 305 -7.46 6.69 -8.83
C ASP A 305 -6.30 6.95 -7.86
N MET A 306 -5.06 6.82 -8.34
CA MET A 306 -3.87 7.19 -7.57
C MET A 306 -3.76 8.71 -7.37
N ASN A 307 -4.25 9.55 -8.29
CA ASN A 307 -4.35 10.98 -7.99
C ASN A 307 -5.38 11.26 -6.90
N HIS A 308 -6.42 10.43 -6.79
CA HIS A 308 -7.54 10.60 -5.85
C HIS A 308 -7.46 9.68 -4.62
N ARG A 309 -6.24 9.48 -4.11
CA ARG A 309 -5.95 8.86 -2.79
C ARG A 309 -6.29 7.38 -2.66
N VAL A 310 -6.55 6.68 -3.76
CA VAL A 310 -6.71 5.23 -3.71
C VAL A 310 -5.38 4.58 -3.29
N THR A 311 -5.48 3.65 -2.37
CA THR A 311 -4.36 2.92 -1.76
C THR A 311 -4.25 1.50 -2.31
N HIS A 312 -5.36 0.83 -2.61
CA HIS A 312 -5.36 -0.54 -3.12
C HIS A 312 -6.22 -0.60 -4.38
N TRP A 313 -5.79 -1.33 -5.40
CA TRP A 313 -6.47 -1.34 -6.70
C TRP A 313 -6.68 -2.77 -7.19
N VAL A 314 -7.92 -3.24 -7.17
CA VAL A 314 -8.30 -4.62 -7.44
C VAL A 314 -9.02 -4.69 -8.77
N HIS A 315 -8.43 -5.40 -9.73
CA HIS A 315 -9.11 -5.72 -10.97
C HIS A 315 -10.28 -6.66 -10.71
N PHE A 316 -11.31 -6.64 -11.57
CA PHE A 316 -12.40 -7.61 -11.42
C PHE A 316 -11.90 -9.05 -11.61
N ILE A 317 -11.80 -9.60 -12.82
CA ILE A 317 -11.41 -11.02 -12.99
C ILE A 317 -9.97 -11.13 -13.47
N GLY A 318 -9.12 -11.93 -12.83
CA GLY A 318 -7.76 -12.11 -13.34
C GLY A 318 -7.72 -13.20 -14.42
N PHE A 319 -7.93 -14.47 -14.04
CA PHE A 319 -8.03 -15.58 -14.98
C PHE A 319 -9.25 -16.44 -14.68
N ASP A 320 -9.99 -16.79 -15.71
CA ASP A 320 -11.08 -17.76 -15.65
C ASP A 320 -11.15 -18.48 -17.01
N THR A 321 -12.09 -19.41 -17.15
CA THR A 321 -12.51 -19.94 -18.44
C THR A 321 -13.02 -18.80 -19.37
N PRO A 322 -12.86 -18.97 -20.70
CA PRO A 322 -13.22 -17.93 -21.65
C PRO A 322 -14.73 -17.68 -21.69
N ASP A 323 -15.12 -16.40 -21.72
CA ASP A 323 -16.48 -15.95 -21.95
C ASP A 323 -16.44 -14.92 -23.07
N GLN A 324 -16.76 -15.33 -24.30
CA GLN A 324 -16.66 -14.45 -25.46
C GLN A 324 -17.56 -13.21 -25.35
N SER A 325 -18.63 -13.28 -24.56
CA SER A 325 -19.54 -12.15 -24.35
C SER A 325 -18.98 -11.12 -23.38
N ASP A 326 -18.06 -11.52 -22.48
CA ASP A 326 -17.58 -10.69 -21.38
C ASP A 326 -16.08 -10.81 -21.07
N ASN A 327 -15.26 -11.27 -22.01
CA ASN A 327 -13.80 -11.39 -21.80
C ASN A 327 -13.10 -10.07 -21.40
N ALA A 328 -13.76 -8.92 -21.57
CA ALA A 328 -13.25 -7.63 -21.09
C ALA A 328 -13.02 -7.56 -19.59
N THR A 329 -13.79 -8.32 -18.80
CA THR A 329 -13.66 -8.34 -17.33
C THR A 329 -12.43 -9.07 -16.83
N ARG A 330 -11.74 -9.79 -17.73
CA ARG A 330 -10.64 -10.73 -17.42
C ARG A 330 -9.28 -10.20 -17.84
N ILE A 331 -8.21 -10.39 -17.07
CA ILE A 331 -6.82 -10.13 -17.54
C ILE A 331 -6.40 -11.13 -18.61
N GLY A 332 -6.85 -12.37 -18.47
CA GLY A 332 -6.67 -13.44 -19.44
C GLY A 332 -7.61 -14.60 -19.16
N TYR A 333 -7.49 -15.67 -19.94
CA TYR A 333 -8.26 -16.89 -19.72
C TYR A 333 -7.41 -18.14 -19.94
N TYR A 334 -7.87 -19.26 -19.38
CA TYR A 334 -7.31 -20.58 -19.63
C TYR A 334 -8.37 -21.54 -20.19
N THR A 335 -7.94 -22.53 -20.97
CA THR A 335 -8.84 -23.55 -21.54
C THR A 335 -8.84 -24.83 -20.71
N THR A 336 -10.00 -25.47 -20.63
CA THR A 336 -10.20 -26.81 -20.05
C THR A 336 -10.85 -27.74 -21.11
N PRO A 337 -10.78 -29.09 -20.97
CA PRO A 337 -10.12 -29.86 -19.91
C PRO A 337 -8.59 -29.74 -19.94
N ALA A 338 -7.90 -30.20 -18.89
CA ALA A 338 -6.44 -30.11 -18.75
C ALA A 338 -5.64 -30.67 -19.94
N SER A 339 -6.23 -31.58 -20.72
CA SER A 339 -5.65 -32.15 -21.95
C SER A 339 -5.58 -31.18 -23.14
N ASN A 340 -6.30 -30.07 -23.10
CA ASN A 340 -6.30 -29.01 -24.11
C ASN A 340 -5.95 -27.65 -23.48
N TYR A 341 -5.06 -27.66 -22.48
CA TYR A 341 -4.69 -26.47 -21.73
C TYR A 341 -3.90 -25.48 -22.57
N SER A 342 -4.37 -24.24 -22.56
CA SER A 342 -3.70 -23.07 -23.11
C SER A 342 -4.03 -21.87 -22.23
N VAL A 343 -3.14 -20.89 -22.20
CA VAL A 343 -3.36 -19.61 -21.52
C VAL A 343 -3.30 -18.51 -22.56
N THR A 344 -4.30 -17.64 -22.54
CA THR A 344 -4.36 -16.44 -23.38
C THR A 344 -4.40 -15.22 -22.48
N VAL A 345 -3.55 -14.23 -22.77
CA VAL A 345 -3.56 -12.94 -22.09
C VAL A 345 -4.01 -11.82 -23.01
N PHE A 346 -4.74 -10.85 -22.45
CA PHE A 346 -5.11 -9.63 -23.14
C PHE A 346 -4.04 -8.54 -22.96
N LYS A 347 -4.11 -7.47 -23.74
CA LYS A 347 -3.12 -6.38 -23.68
C LYS A 347 -3.03 -5.72 -22.30
N LYS A 348 -4.12 -5.71 -21.53
CA LYS A 348 -4.16 -5.23 -20.15
C LYS A 348 -3.20 -5.98 -19.21
N TYR A 349 -2.87 -7.25 -19.48
CA TYR A 349 -1.81 -7.98 -18.77
C TYR A 349 -0.48 -7.22 -18.82
N TYR A 350 -0.08 -6.77 -20.02
CA TYR A 350 1.16 -6.02 -20.20
C TYR A 350 1.08 -4.60 -19.63
N ALA A 351 -0.10 -3.97 -19.65
CA ALA A 351 -0.31 -2.69 -18.98
C ALA A 351 -0.12 -2.81 -17.45
N TYR A 352 -0.70 -3.84 -16.81
CA TYR A 352 -0.44 -4.13 -15.40
C TYR A 352 1.02 -4.42 -15.13
N GLN A 353 1.66 -5.25 -15.95
CA GLN A 353 3.07 -5.58 -15.79
C GLN A 353 3.93 -4.31 -15.85
N GLN A 354 3.62 -3.41 -16.79
CA GLN A 354 4.29 -2.12 -16.93
C GLN A 354 4.07 -1.22 -15.70
N LEU A 355 2.82 -1.09 -15.23
CA LEU A 355 2.48 -0.29 -14.05
C LEU A 355 3.13 -0.84 -12.77
N ALA A 356 3.12 -2.16 -12.55
CA ALA A 356 3.74 -2.83 -11.39
C ALA A 356 5.28 -2.83 -11.42
N GLN A 357 5.89 -2.62 -12.60
CA GLN A 357 7.33 -2.35 -12.72
C GLN A 357 7.67 -0.90 -12.39
N ALA A 358 6.78 0.04 -12.71
CA ALA A 358 6.94 1.44 -12.36
C ALA A 358 6.67 1.69 -10.87
N PHE A 359 5.51 1.30 -10.37
CA PHE A 359 5.03 1.64 -9.03
C PHE A 359 5.08 0.42 -8.10
N ASP A 360 6.00 0.43 -7.15
CA ASP A 360 6.09 -0.65 -6.17
C ASP A 360 5.04 -0.49 -5.04
N VAL A 361 4.74 -1.59 -4.36
CA VAL A 361 4.01 -1.54 -3.10
C VAL A 361 4.81 -0.68 -2.11
N GLY A 362 4.13 0.29 -1.49
CA GLY A 362 4.72 1.33 -0.65
C GLY A 362 5.11 2.60 -1.41
N ALA A 363 4.95 2.66 -2.73
CA ALA A 363 5.18 3.88 -3.49
C ALA A 363 4.25 4.99 -2.98
N VAL A 364 4.83 6.14 -2.64
CA VAL A 364 4.10 7.27 -2.08
C VAL A 364 3.80 8.25 -3.20
N PHE A 365 2.52 8.37 -3.55
CA PHE A 365 2.02 9.19 -4.65
C PHE A 365 1.97 10.68 -4.29
N ARG A 366 1.96 11.51 -5.33
CA ARG A 366 1.80 12.98 -5.29
C ARG A 366 0.57 13.38 -6.06
N ASP A 367 0.06 14.57 -5.74
CA ASP A 367 -0.90 15.25 -6.59
C ASP A 367 -0.33 15.45 -8.00
N SER A 368 -1.20 15.41 -9.00
CA SER A 368 -0.84 15.65 -10.40
C SER A 368 -1.95 16.42 -11.08
N TYR A 369 -1.59 17.50 -11.77
CA TYR A 369 -2.52 18.37 -12.47
C TYR A 369 -2.12 18.56 -13.92
N SER A 370 -3.08 18.38 -14.83
CA SER A 370 -2.95 18.67 -16.25
C SER A 370 -3.37 20.11 -16.56
N SER A 371 -2.58 20.81 -17.37
CA SER A 371 -2.97 22.11 -17.93
C SER A 371 -4.18 22.02 -18.87
N LEU A 372 -4.58 20.81 -19.27
CA LEU A 372 -5.72 20.57 -20.15
C LEU A 372 -7.01 20.30 -19.37
N GLU A 373 -6.93 19.53 -18.28
CA GLU A 373 -8.07 18.91 -17.60
C GLU A 373 -7.98 18.98 -16.06
N GLY A 374 -7.15 19.87 -15.51
CA GLY A 374 -7.07 20.11 -14.08
C GLY A 374 -6.58 18.88 -13.31
N ASP A 375 -7.35 18.43 -12.33
CA ASP A 375 -7.09 17.24 -11.51
C ASP A 375 -7.16 15.91 -12.30
N MET A 376 -7.55 15.96 -13.58
CA MET A 376 -7.76 14.79 -14.42
C MET A 376 -8.80 13.83 -13.82
N THR A 377 -9.83 14.37 -13.16
CA THR A 377 -10.92 13.55 -12.59
C THR A 377 -11.71 12.84 -13.68
N TRP A 378 -11.92 11.54 -13.48
CA TRP A 378 -12.80 10.71 -14.29
C TRP A 378 -14.20 10.59 -13.63
N THR A 379 -15.19 11.32 -14.18
CA THR A 379 -16.59 11.31 -13.72
C THR A 379 -17.55 10.72 -14.76
N TYR A 380 -18.84 10.64 -14.39
CA TYR A 380 -19.92 10.47 -15.37
C TYR A 380 -19.75 11.47 -16.53
N GLY A 381 -19.67 10.99 -17.77
CA GLY A 381 -19.58 11.88 -18.92
C GLY A 381 -18.24 12.52 -19.20
N ASN A 382 -17.25 12.34 -18.33
CA ASN A 382 -15.98 13.02 -18.49
C ASN A 382 -14.81 12.07 -18.24
N LYS A 383 -14.21 11.61 -19.34
CA LYS A 383 -12.95 10.85 -19.32
C LYS A 383 -11.81 11.79 -19.74
N PRO A 384 -10.77 11.99 -18.90
CA PRO A 384 -9.62 12.80 -19.28
C PRO A 384 -8.94 12.24 -20.54
N ARG A 385 -8.47 13.13 -21.40
CA ARG A 385 -7.68 12.79 -22.59
C ARG A 385 -6.28 12.36 -22.23
N ILE A 386 -5.69 13.02 -21.22
CA ILE A 386 -4.40 12.66 -20.66
C ILE A 386 -4.58 12.44 -19.16
N THR A 387 -4.10 11.30 -18.67
CA THR A 387 -4.01 11.05 -17.23
C THR A 387 -2.56 10.76 -16.87
N SER A 388 -2.10 11.29 -15.73
CA SER A 388 -0.76 11.06 -15.24
C SER A 388 -0.72 11.06 -13.71
N SER A 389 0.18 10.26 -13.16
CA SER A 389 0.51 10.25 -11.74
C SER A 389 2.00 10.06 -11.55
N SER A 390 2.51 10.56 -10.43
CA SER A 390 3.90 10.38 -10.04
C SER A 390 4.01 9.89 -8.59
N ALA A 391 5.05 9.10 -8.31
CA ALA A 391 5.29 8.56 -6.98
C ALA A 391 6.78 8.35 -6.72
N ARG A 392 7.13 8.40 -5.43
CA ARG A 392 8.43 7.98 -4.92
C ARG A 392 8.33 6.55 -4.38
N ASN A 393 9.10 5.62 -4.94
CA ASN A 393 9.12 4.22 -4.50
C ASN A 393 9.91 4.04 -3.19
N PRO A 394 9.70 2.93 -2.45
CA PRO A 394 10.41 2.64 -1.21
C PRO A 394 11.93 2.50 -1.38
N ASP A 395 12.41 2.10 -2.56
CA ASP A 395 13.83 2.03 -2.90
C ASP A 395 14.46 3.42 -3.15
N GLY A 396 13.66 4.49 -3.08
CA GLY A 396 14.07 5.87 -3.32
C GLY A 396 14.06 6.29 -4.79
N SER A 397 13.72 5.39 -5.72
CA SER A 397 13.49 5.73 -7.13
C SER A 397 12.19 6.52 -7.33
N TRP A 398 12.09 7.25 -8.43
CA TRP A 398 10.88 7.97 -8.82
C TRP A 398 10.23 7.33 -10.03
N SER A 399 8.91 7.28 -10.03
CA SER A 399 8.11 6.73 -11.11
C SER A 399 7.02 7.68 -11.58
N ILE A 400 6.76 7.66 -12.88
CA ILE A 400 5.77 8.50 -13.54
C ILE A 400 5.00 7.64 -14.54
N GLY A 401 3.68 7.71 -14.50
CA GLY A 401 2.80 7.10 -15.49
C GLY A 401 2.09 8.20 -16.28
N VAL A 402 1.98 8.04 -17.59
CA VAL A 402 1.22 8.94 -18.47
C VAL A 402 0.46 8.09 -19.48
N THR A 403 -0.81 8.40 -19.70
CA THR A 403 -1.59 7.77 -20.76
C THR A 403 -2.37 8.78 -21.58
N ASN A 404 -2.63 8.44 -22.84
CA ASN A 404 -3.45 9.20 -23.76
C ASN A 404 -4.64 8.37 -24.26
N PHE A 405 -5.84 8.76 -23.85
CA PHE A 405 -7.08 8.03 -24.12
C PHE A 405 -7.82 8.51 -25.39
N THR A 406 -7.22 9.37 -26.21
CA THR A 406 -7.82 9.83 -27.47
C THR A 406 -7.75 8.74 -28.55
N ALA A 407 -8.76 8.65 -29.43
CA ALA A 407 -8.82 7.62 -30.48
C ALA A 407 -9.61 8.07 -31.73
N GLY A 408 -9.24 7.54 -32.91
CA GLY A 408 -9.87 7.91 -34.19
C GLY A 408 -11.28 7.34 -34.40
N SER A 409 -11.64 6.27 -33.69
CA SER A 409 -13.01 5.75 -33.56
C SER A 409 -13.12 4.83 -32.34
N PHE A 410 -14.21 4.95 -31.58
CA PHE A 410 -14.58 4.03 -30.48
C PHE A 410 -15.57 2.94 -30.94
N SER A 411 -15.78 2.80 -32.25
CA SER A 411 -16.78 1.91 -32.85
C SER A 411 -16.47 0.43 -32.53
N GLY A 412 -17.38 -0.25 -31.83
CA GLY A 412 -17.29 -1.68 -31.51
C GLY A 412 -17.45 -2.07 -30.03
N LEU A 413 -17.66 -1.10 -29.14
CA LEU A 413 -17.90 -1.32 -27.70
C LEU A 413 -19.39 -1.31 -27.30
N GLN A 414 -20.32 -1.53 -28.25
CA GLN A 414 -21.73 -1.73 -27.94
C GLN A 414 -21.95 -3.19 -27.53
N GLY A 415 -21.97 -3.44 -26.23
CA GLY A 415 -22.31 -4.74 -25.69
C GLY A 415 -22.63 -4.65 -24.21
N TRP A 416 -23.92 -4.74 -23.91
CA TRP A 416 -24.55 -5.05 -22.62
C TRP A 416 -24.48 -3.95 -21.54
N SER A 417 -25.58 -3.18 -21.49
CA SER A 417 -26.10 -2.38 -20.35
C SER A 417 -25.25 -1.29 -19.70
N ASP A 418 -24.11 -0.91 -20.27
CA ASP A 418 -23.54 0.45 -20.11
C ASP A 418 -24.01 1.39 -21.24
N GLU A 419 -25.22 1.17 -21.78
CA GLU A 419 -25.82 1.87 -22.94
C GLU A 419 -26.19 3.36 -22.69
N GLY A 420 -25.55 3.99 -21.72
CA GLY A 420 -25.49 5.46 -21.57
C GLY A 420 -24.08 6.02 -21.36
N TRP A 421 -23.06 5.17 -21.21
CA TRP A 421 -21.82 5.54 -20.50
C TRP A 421 -20.59 5.63 -21.40
N ASN A 422 -20.45 4.72 -22.37
CA ASN A 422 -19.56 4.95 -23.52
C ASN A 422 -20.08 6.07 -24.43
N SER A 423 -21.37 6.42 -24.33
CA SER A 423 -21.99 7.55 -25.05
C SER A 423 -21.89 8.88 -24.31
N SER A 424 -21.34 8.90 -23.11
CA SER A 424 -21.26 10.14 -22.33
C SER A 424 -20.09 11.04 -22.75
N GLN A 425 -19.14 10.52 -23.54
CA GLN A 425 -18.60 11.30 -24.64
C GLN A 425 -19.56 11.19 -25.83
N ASN A 426 -20.59 12.04 -25.85
CA ASN A 426 -21.40 12.30 -27.05
C ASN A 426 -20.57 12.95 -28.18
N GLY A 427 -19.24 13.00 -28.06
CA GLY A 427 -18.32 13.47 -29.06
C GLY A 427 -17.12 12.55 -29.11
N TYR A 428 -16.87 11.97 -30.26
CA TYR A 428 -15.52 11.80 -30.79
C TYR A 428 -14.50 12.66 -30.02
N THR A 429 -13.59 12.05 -29.24
CA THR A 429 -12.31 12.71 -29.00
C THR A 429 -11.34 12.19 -30.04
N PRO A 430 -11.16 12.91 -31.17
CA PRO A 430 -10.34 12.42 -32.27
C PRO A 430 -8.95 12.07 -31.77
N ALA A 431 -8.34 11.04 -32.37
CA ALA A 431 -6.95 10.70 -32.10
C ALA A 431 -6.08 11.96 -32.16
N GLN A 432 -5.43 12.25 -31.03
CA GLN A 432 -4.62 13.44 -30.85
C GLN A 432 -3.29 13.02 -30.25
N ASN A 433 -2.20 13.57 -30.78
CA ASN A 433 -0.88 13.41 -30.18
C ASN A 433 -0.59 14.61 -29.30
N PHE A 434 -0.04 14.38 -28.11
CA PHE A 434 0.33 15.44 -27.18
C PHE A 434 1.85 15.50 -27.03
N ASN A 435 2.36 16.71 -26.84
CA ASN A 435 3.72 16.90 -26.37
C ASN A 435 3.64 17.27 -24.88
N VAL A 436 3.85 16.28 -24.02
CA VAL A 436 3.59 16.39 -22.59
C VAL A 436 4.85 16.85 -21.88
N THR A 437 4.77 17.98 -21.17
CA THR A 437 5.83 18.46 -20.28
C THR A 437 5.47 18.10 -18.85
N ILE A 438 6.27 17.25 -18.22
CA ILE A 438 6.08 16.83 -16.84
C ILE A 438 6.99 17.67 -15.95
N LYS A 439 6.42 18.25 -14.90
CA LYS A 439 7.10 19.01 -13.87
C LYS A 439 6.83 18.39 -12.51
N ILE A 440 7.88 17.95 -11.81
CA ILE A 440 7.80 17.40 -10.45
C ILE A 440 8.58 18.32 -9.54
N ASP A 441 7.88 18.99 -8.63
CA ASP A 441 8.48 20.06 -7.81
C ASP A 441 9.53 19.52 -6.84
N GLU A 442 9.34 18.31 -6.30
CA GLU A 442 10.33 17.66 -5.43
C GLU A 442 11.64 17.32 -6.15
N LEU A 443 11.62 17.23 -7.49
CA LEU A 443 12.79 16.89 -8.29
C LEU A 443 13.51 18.13 -8.84
N ARG A 444 13.07 19.34 -8.49
CA ARG A 444 13.83 20.57 -8.80
C ARG A 444 15.17 20.56 -8.06
N TYR A 445 16.17 21.21 -8.65
CA TYR A 445 17.53 21.32 -8.10
C TYR A 445 18.30 19.99 -7.93
N THR A 446 17.81 18.91 -8.53
CA THR A 446 18.52 17.64 -8.63
C THR A 446 19.50 17.66 -9.80
N ASN A 447 20.55 16.83 -9.74
CA ASN A 447 21.35 16.52 -10.92
C ASN A 447 20.45 15.87 -11.99
N PRO A 448 20.79 15.95 -13.29
CA PRO A 448 20.02 15.31 -14.34
C PRO A 448 19.70 13.85 -14.01
N ILE A 449 18.41 13.51 -14.01
CA ILE A 449 17.91 12.19 -13.62
C ILE A 449 17.62 11.39 -14.87
N THR A 450 18.23 10.22 -15.01
CA THR A 450 17.88 9.28 -16.09
C THR A 450 16.70 8.42 -15.69
N PHE A 451 15.68 8.41 -16.54
CA PHE A 451 14.51 7.54 -16.45
C PHE A 451 14.53 6.49 -17.55
N ALA A 452 14.40 5.22 -17.17
CA ALA A 452 14.08 4.15 -18.10
C ALA A 452 12.62 4.24 -18.52
N VAL A 453 12.36 4.15 -19.82
CA VAL A 453 11.02 4.31 -20.40
C VAL A 453 10.48 2.97 -20.87
N LYS A 454 9.27 2.67 -20.43
CA LYS A 454 8.45 1.58 -20.94
C LYS A 454 7.24 2.13 -21.67
N LYS A 455 6.80 1.40 -22.69
CA LYS A 455 5.66 1.79 -23.51
C LYS A 455 4.77 0.59 -23.86
N THR A 456 3.46 0.80 -23.75
CA THR A 456 2.42 -0.06 -24.31
C THR A 456 1.55 0.77 -25.26
N ASP A 457 1.34 0.27 -26.48
CA ASP A 457 0.51 0.90 -27.50
C ASP A 457 -0.21 -0.15 -28.40
N GLY A 458 -0.68 0.27 -29.58
CA GLY A 458 -1.30 -0.61 -30.57
C GLY A 458 -0.42 -1.78 -31.00
N THR A 459 0.90 -1.66 -30.89
CA THR A 459 1.91 -2.59 -31.44
C THR A 459 2.94 -3.08 -30.42
N LEU A 460 3.38 -2.22 -29.51
CA LEU A 460 4.39 -2.49 -28.51
C LEU A 460 3.68 -2.83 -27.18
N LEU A 461 4.12 -3.89 -26.50
CA LEU A 461 3.51 -4.35 -25.25
C LEU A 461 4.58 -4.42 -24.15
N ASN A 462 4.51 -3.50 -23.17
CA ASN A 462 5.53 -3.29 -22.14
C ASN A 462 6.98 -3.24 -22.68
N GLY A 463 7.15 -2.61 -23.84
CA GLY A 463 8.42 -2.56 -24.55
C GLY A 463 9.36 -1.50 -24.00
N ASN A 464 10.66 -1.73 -24.14
CA ASN A 464 11.68 -0.72 -23.84
C ASN A 464 11.62 0.40 -24.89
N ALA A 465 11.43 1.64 -24.45
CA ALA A 465 11.39 2.83 -25.30
C ALA A 465 12.60 3.75 -25.08
N GLY A 466 13.71 3.19 -24.58
CA GLY A 466 14.95 3.91 -24.30
C GLY A 466 14.94 4.62 -22.95
N ASN A 467 15.75 5.67 -22.85
CA ASN A 467 15.91 6.48 -21.63
C ASN A 467 15.61 7.94 -21.93
N LEU A 468 15.00 8.64 -20.97
CA LEU A 468 14.82 10.08 -20.99
C LEU A 468 15.57 10.70 -19.81
N THR A 469 16.02 11.94 -19.97
CA THR A 469 16.69 12.68 -18.90
C THR A 469 15.79 13.82 -18.43
N MET A 470 15.47 13.82 -17.15
CA MET A 470 14.83 14.94 -16.48
C MET A 470 15.89 15.91 -16.01
N ILE A 471 15.67 17.20 -16.25
CA ILE A 471 16.58 18.27 -15.82
C ILE A 471 15.74 19.24 -14.99
N ASP A 472 16.20 19.52 -13.78
CA ASP A 472 15.54 20.46 -12.85
C ASP A 472 14.05 20.15 -12.62
N GLY A 473 13.75 18.87 -12.40
CA GLY A 473 12.37 18.40 -12.19
C GLY A 473 11.48 18.45 -13.43
N GLN A 474 12.02 18.77 -14.61
CA GLN A 474 11.27 18.89 -15.85
C GLN A 474 11.76 17.93 -16.95
N LEU A 475 10.82 17.29 -17.63
CA LEU A 475 11.07 16.57 -18.89
C LEU A 475 9.90 16.74 -19.85
N THR A 476 10.15 16.63 -21.15
CA THR A 476 9.11 16.67 -22.18
C THR A 476 9.18 15.42 -23.04
N LEU A 477 8.03 14.82 -23.34
CA LEU A 477 7.93 13.63 -24.17
C LEU A 477 6.67 13.63 -25.06
N PRO A 478 6.75 13.07 -26.28
CA PRO A 478 5.57 12.82 -27.09
C PRO A 478 4.75 11.67 -26.52
N VAL A 479 3.43 11.85 -26.47
CA VAL A 479 2.46 10.84 -26.05
C VAL A 479 1.38 10.73 -27.13
N ASN A 480 1.45 9.68 -27.94
CA ASN A 480 0.53 9.46 -29.05
C ASN A 480 -0.81 8.89 -28.56
N SER A 481 -1.82 8.99 -29.41
CA SER A 481 -3.13 8.36 -29.19
C SER A 481 -2.97 6.89 -28.79
N LEU A 482 -3.63 6.49 -27.69
CA LEU A 482 -3.60 5.14 -27.12
C LEU A 482 -2.23 4.67 -26.60
N ASP A 483 -1.36 5.61 -26.20
CA ASP A 483 -0.12 5.27 -25.50
C ASP A 483 -0.36 5.13 -23.98
N LEU A 484 0.29 4.13 -23.38
CA LEU A 484 0.67 4.09 -21.98
C LEU A 484 2.19 4.14 -21.89
N ILE A 485 2.72 5.21 -21.28
CA ILE A 485 4.15 5.38 -21.03
C ILE A 485 4.39 5.40 -19.52
N THR A 486 5.37 4.64 -19.07
CA THR A 486 5.84 4.69 -17.70
C THR A 486 7.34 4.95 -17.66
N LEU A 487 7.74 5.81 -16.74
CA LEU A 487 9.12 6.19 -16.50
C LEU A 487 9.49 5.72 -15.09
N ARG A 488 10.66 5.11 -14.94
CA ARG A 488 11.25 4.82 -13.62
C ARG A 488 12.71 5.28 -13.58
N SER A 489 13.10 6.03 -12.56
CA SER A 489 14.49 6.46 -12.44
C SER A 489 15.42 5.25 -12.32
N THR A 490 16.53 5.27 -13.05
CA THR A 490 17.46 4.12 -13.12
C THR A 490 18.27 3.93 -11.83
N SER A 491 18.16 4.86 -10.89
CA SER A 491 18.77 4.81 -9.58
C SER A 491 17.91 5.55 -8.56
N PRO A 492 18.05 5.24 -7.26
CA PRO A 492 17.46 6.05 -6.19
C PRO A 492 17.88 7.51 -6.32
N ILE A 493 16.92 8.43 -6.15
CA ILE A 493 17.22 9.86 -6.23
C ILE A 493 17.79 10.29 -4.89
N THR A 494 19.08 10.61 -4.93
CA THR A 494 19.70 11.39 -3.88
C THR A 494 19.37 12.84 -4.18
N PHE A 495 18.58 13.44 -3.29
CA PHE A 495 18.44 14.89 -3.31
C PHE A 495 19.82 15.43 -2.98
N ASN A 496 20.39 16.23 -3.90
CA ASN A 496 21.47 17.12 -3.51
C ASN A 496 20.97 17.88 -2.27
N ALA A 497 21.82 18.10 -1.27
CA ALA A 497 21.55 19.19 -0.34
C ALA A 497 21.15 20.38 -1.22
N ALA A 498 19.92 20.88 -1.06
CA ALA A 498 19.43 22.01 -1.85
C ALA A 498 20.59 22.99 -1.91
N PRO A 499 21.07 23.38 -3.12
CA PRO A 499 22.33 24.07 -3.26
C PRO A 499 22.37 25.14 -2.19
N THR A 500 23.30 25.02 -1.24
CA THR A 500 23.47 26.02 -0.19
C THR A 500 23.60 27.31 -0.97
N PRO A 501 22.59 28.19 -0.97
CA PRO A 501 22.70 29.40 -1.74
C PRO A 501 23.88 30.10 -1.09
N THR A 502 24.89 30.44 -1.88
CA THR A 502 26.05 31.21 -1.43
C THR A 502 25.52 32.27 -0.48
N PRO A 503 25.94 32.31 0.80
CA PRO A 503 25.25 33.09 1.80
C PRO A 503 25.24 34.56 1.38
N VAL A 504 24.08 35.04 0.95
CA VAL A 504 23.77 36.46 0.99
C VAL A 504 22.89 36.57 2.22
N PRO A 505 23.36 37.22 3.30
CA PRO A 505 22.59 37.37 4.52
C PRO A 505 21.26 38.11 4.25
N GLY A 506 20.13 37.51 4.63
CA GLY A 506 18.80 38.16 4.63
C GLY A 506 17.72 37.40 3.86
N GLY A 507 16.48 37.44 4.35
CA GLY A 507 15.30 36.99 3.61
C GLY A 507 15.02 37.92 2.43
N LYS A 508 14.11 37.53 1.54
CA LYS A 508 13.81 38.32 0.33
C LYS A 508 12.33 38.31 0.00
N ILE A 509 11.86 39.40 -0.58
CA ILE A 509 10.53 39.50 -1.18
C ILE A 509 10.72 39.88 -2.64
N ARG A 510 10.07 39.14 -3.54
CA ARG A 510 10.07 39.43 -4.98
C ARG A 510 8.70 39.94 -5.39
N TYR A 511 8.67 40.83 -6.37
CA TYR A 511 7.43 41.34 -6.92
C TYR A 511 7.60 41.70 -8.40
N TRP A 512 6.52 41.58 -9.16
CA TRP A 512 6.45 41.97 -10.56
C TRP A 512 5.50 43.17 -10.70
N PRO A 513 5.97 44.32 -11.19
CA PRO A 513 5.11 45.49 -11.35
C PRO A 513 4.11 45.32 -12.50
N ARG A 514 2.91 45.86 -12.33
CA ARG A 514 1.98 46.02 -13.44
C ARG A 514 2.56 46.96 -14.49
N THR A 515 2.61 46.55 -15.76
CA THR A 515 3.02 47.42 -16.88
C THR A 515 1.86 48.33 -17.33
N PRO A 516 2.05 49.64 -17.60
CA PRO A 516 3.28 50.44 -17.50
C PRO A 516 3.33 51.32 -16.22
N TYR A 517 3.03 50.73 -15.06
CA TYR A 517 2.86 51.44 -13.79
C TYR A 517 3.87 51.03 -12.71
N GLY A 518 5.03 50.47 -13.08
CA GLY A 518 6.01 49.98 -12.10
C GLY A 518 6.61 51.08 -11.22
N SER A 519 6.68 52.31 -11.71
CA SER A 519 7.09 53.48 -10.92
C SER A 519 6.12 53.81 -9.78
N ARG A 520 4.83 53.42 -9.88
CA ARG A 520 3.81 53.70 -8.86
C ARG A 520 3.87 52.77 -7.66
N MET A 521 4.63 51.69 -7.73
CA MET A 521 4.92 50.83 -6.59
C MET A 521 6.03 51.39 -5.68
N GLN A 522 6.71 52.47 -6.09
CA GLN A 522 7.72 53.12 -5.26
C GLN A 522 7.07 53.62 -3.95
N TYR A 523 7.74 53.33 -2.84
CA TYR A 523 7.31 53.53 -1.46
C TYR A 523 6.19 52.61 -0.96
N GLY A 524 5.76 51.64 -1.78
CA GLY A 524 4.94 50.53 -1.29
C GLY A 524 5.69 49.72 -0.24
N VAL A 525 4.95 49.21 0.74
CA VAL A 525 5.50 48.48 1.88
C VAL A 525 5.03 47.03 1.89
N PHE A 526 5.94 46.14 2.20
CA PHE A 526 5.63 44.77 2.58
C PHE A 526 5.60 44.68 4.10
N GLU A 527 4.57 44.07 4.64
CA GLU A 527 4.31 44.06 6.08
C GLU A 527 3.73 42.73 6.53
N GLY A 528 3.99 42.38 7.80
CA GLY A 528 3.52 41.17 8.45
C GLY A 528 2.81 41.45 9.77
N THR A 529 1.81 40.66 10.12
CA THR A 529 1.15 40.69 11.43
C THR A 529 0.67 39.31 11.87
N ASN A 530 0.66 39.10 13.19
CA ASN A 530 -0.01 37.96 13.83
C ASN A 530 -1.38 38.36 14.43
N GLY A 531 -1.74 39.65 14.33
CA GLY A 531 -3.05 40.16 14.70
C GLY A 531 -4.07 40.03 13.58
N ASP A 532 -5.07 40.92 13.56
CA ASP A 532 -6.10 40.93 12.52
C ASP A 532 -5.53 41.25 11.12
N LYS A 533 -6.00 40.54 10.09
CA LYS A 533 -5.49 40.67 8.70
C LYS A 533 -5.83 41.98 7.99
N ILE A 534 -6.64 42.84 8.59
CA ILE A 534 -7.01 44.16 8.05
C ILE A 534 -6.39 45.25 8.93
N THR A 535 -6.66 45.17 10.23
CA THR A 535 -6.40 46.22 11.23
C THR A 535 -5.25 45.92 12.18
N GLY A 536 -4.64 44.73 12.08
CA GLY A 536 -3.61 44.27 13.00
C GLY A 536 -2.39 45.20 13.06
N PRO A 537 -1.60 45.17 14.16
CA PRO A 537 -0.36 45.92 14.23
C PRO A 537 0.61 45.38 13.17
N TRP A 538 0.78 46.14 12.09
CA TRP A 538 1.62 45.77 10.96
C TRP A 538 3.08 46.10 11.25
N THR A 539 3.94 45.11 11.08
CA THR A 539 5.40 45.29 11.10
C THR A 539 5.91 45.34 9.68
N THR A 540 6.58 46.44 9.30
CA THR A 540 7.20 46.55 7.98
C THR A 540 8.34 45.54 7.84
N LEU A 541 8.22 44.67 6.84
CA LEU A 541 9.24 43.69 6.45
C LEU A 541 10.20 44.31 5.42
N ALA A 542 9.69 45.09 4.48
CA ALA A 542 10.48 45.75 3.45
C ALA A 542 9.75 46.96 2.86
N THR A 543 10.49 47.89 2.27
CA THR A 543 9.94 49.05 1.55
C THR A 543 10.57 49.14 0.17
N ILE A 544 9.76 49.39 -0.85
CA ILE A 544 10.23 49.61 -2.22
C ILE A 544 10.81 51.02 -2.32
N ASN A 545 12.11 51.19 -2.10
CA ASN A 545 12.73 52.52 -2.07
C ASN A 545 13.00 53.11 -3.47
N THR A 546 13.06 52.27 -4.50
CA THR A 546 13.34 52.67 -5.89
C THR A 546 12.20 52.25 -6.81
N ALA A 547 11.95 53.02 -7.86
CA ALA A 547 10.97 52.66 -8.89
C ALA A 547 11.24 51.25 -9.44
N ALA A 548 10.20 50.43 -9.56
CA ALA A 548 10.32 49.07 -10.05
C ALA A 548 10.61 49.06 -11.56
N THR A 549 11.50 48.19 -12.00
CA THR A 549 11.78 48.02 -13.43
C THR A 549 10.75 47.08 -14.05
N GLU A 550 10.11 47.52 -15.13
CA GLU A 550 9.02 46.78 -15.78
C GLU A 550 9.52 45.59 -16.60
N GLY A 551 8.65 44.60 -16.82
CA GLY A 551 8.96 43.41 -17.62
C GLY A 551 9.94 42.42 -16.97
N GLN A 552 10.23 42.59 -15.68
CA GLN A 552 11.07 41.68 -14.91
C GLN A 552 10.68 41.62 -13.42
N TRP A 553 11.15 40.59 -12.74
CA TRP A 553 11.06 40.48 -11.28
C TRP A 553 11.96 41.52 -10.60
N ASN A 554 11.39 42.24 -9.67
CA ASN A 554 12.09 43.12 -8.75
C ASN A 554 12.22 42.44 -7.38
N GLN A 555 13.18 42.86 -6.56
CA GLN A 555 13.43 42.27 -5.26
C GLN A 555 13.76 43.34 -4.22
N VAL A 556 13.24 43.18 -3.01
CA VAL A 556 13.65 43.95 -1.82
C VAL A 556 14.18 43.01 -0.72
N PRO A 557 15.17 43.45 0.08
CA PRO A 557 15.61 42.71 1.26
C PRO A 557 14.49 42.62 2.31
N ALA A 558 14.36 41.49 2.99
CA ALA A 558 13.40 41.26 4.07
C ALA A 558 14.08 40.51 5.24
N PRO A 559 13.45 40.43 6.43
CA PRO A 559 13.96 39.60 7.53
C PRO A 559 14.20 38.16 7.09
N GLU A 560 15.28 37.55 7.59
CA GLU A 560 15.67 36.17 7.28
C GLU A 560 14.56 35.17 7.55
N THR A 561 13.83 35.36 8.66
CA THR A 561 12.61 34.62 8.99
C THR A 561 11.40 35.55 8.97
N ILE A 562 10.36 35.14 8.25
CA ILE A 562 9.05 35.79 8.27
C ILE A 562 8.13 34.93 9.15
N ASN A 563 7.97 35.34 10.41
CA ASN A 563 7.19 34.63 11.44
C ASN A 563 5.83 35.31 11.66
N TYR A 564 5.08 35.52 10.57
CA TYR A 564 3.77 36.18 10.61
C TYR A 564 2.71 35.30 9.96
N ARG A 565 1.55 35.18 10.59
CA ARG A 565 0.37 34.52 10.02
C ARG A 565 -0.11 35.23 8.78
N TYR A 566 -0.12 36.56 8.80
CA TYR A 566 -0.55 37.39 7.68
C TYR A 566 0.62 38.19 7.15
N VAL A 567 0.84 38.10 5.84
CA VAL A 567 1.78 38.96 5.11
C VAL A 567 1.06 39.68 3.98
N ARG A 568 1.44 40.91 3.66
CA ARG A 568 0.88 41.64 2.52
C ARG A 568 1.85 42.66 1.93
N TYR A 569 1.57 43.02 0.69
CA TYR A 569 2.00 44.26 0.08
C TYR A 569 0.88 45.30 0.24
N ARG A 570 1.23 46.53 0.61
CA ARG A 570 0.36 47.70 0.64
C ARG A 570 0.98 48.81 -0.19
N SER A 571 0.20 49.44 -1.07
CA SER A 571 0.65 50.57 -1.87
C SER A 571 1.04 51.78 -1.00
N ALA A 572 1.87 52.68 -1.54
CA ALA A 572 2.16 53.95 -0.89
C ALA A 572 0.86 54.77 -0.69
N ALA A 573 0.85 55.67 0.28
CA ALA A 573 -0.32 56.53 0.55
C ALA A 573 -0.75 57.30 -0.72
N GLY A 574 -2.01 57.12 -1.12
CA GLY A 574 -2.58 57.67 -2.37
C GLY A 574 -2.29 56.83 -3.63
N GLY A 575 -1.68 55.65 -3.48
CA GLY A 575 -1.33 54.73 -4.55
C GLY A 575 -2.34 53.61 -4.76
N TYR A 576 -2.44 53.13 -6.00
CA TYR A 576 -3.29 52.01 -6.42
C TYR A 576 -2.44 50.71 -6.41
N GLY A 577 -3.03 49.53 -6.19
CA GLY A 577 -2.28 48.26 -5.97
C GLY A 577 -1.13 47.99 -6.95
N ASN A 578 -1.30 48.28 -8.25
CA ASN A 578 -0.24 48.30 -9.28
C ASN A 578 0.74 47.10 -9.36
N VAL A 579 0.33 45.92 -8.91
CA VAL A 579 1.21 44.74 -8.83
C VAL A 579 0.66 43.59 -9.66
N ALA A 580 1.52 42.96 -10.45
CA ALA A 580 1.18 41.78 -11.23
C ALA A 580 1.43 40.51 -10.40
N GLU A 581 2.56 40.40 -9.68
CA GLU A 581 2.89 39.21 -8.88
C GLU A 581 3.67 39.55 -7.62
N ILE A 582 3.54 38.74 -6.56
CA ILE A 582 4.28 38.85 -5.30
C ILE A 582 4.72 37.47 -4.81
N GLU A 583 5.96 37.37 -4.33
CA GLU A 583 6.50 36.19 -3.65
C GLU A 583 7.19 36.60 -2.34
N PHE A 584 6.74 36.04 -1.22
CA PHE A 584 7.41 36.16 0.07
C PHE A 584 8.34 34.97 0.30
N TYR A 585 9.54 35.18 0.82
CA TYR A 585 10.46 34.11 1.20
C TYR A 585 10.90 34.22 2.66
N SER A 586 10.84 33.09 3.39
CA SER A 586 11.39 32.92 4.74
C SER A 586 12.47 31.84 4.66
N ASN A 587 13.67 32.09 5.15
CA ASN A 587 14.83 31.20 5.01
C ASN A 587 15.06 30.73 3.56
N ASN A 588 14.85 31.64 2.58
CA ASN A 588 14.87 31.34 1.14
C ASN A 588 13.83 30.31 0.64
N VAL A 589 12.84 29.94 1.45
CA VAL A 589 11.68 29.13 1.05
C VAL A 589 10.51 30.05 0.71
N LYS A 590 9.89 29.86 -0.47
CA LYS A 590 8.71 30.64 -0.89
C LYS A 590 7.53 30.28 0.02
N LEU A 591 6.89 31.30 0.60
CA LEU A 591 5.70 31.14 1.42
C LEU A 591 4.46 30.98 0.52
N THR A 592 3.56 30.09 0.92
CA THR A 592 2.26 29.85 0.27
C THR A 592 1.15 30.07 1.29
N GLY A 593 -0.03 30.48 0.83
CA GLY A 593 -1.16 30.77 1.71
C GLY A 593 -2.43 31.14 0.95
N ILE A 594 -3.49 31.45 1.70
CA ILE A 594 -4.77 31.89 1.11
C ILE A 594 -4.68 33.38 0.81
N ALA A 595 -4.83 33.76 -0.45
CA ALA A 595 -4.79 35.16 -0.86
C ALA A 595 -5.93 35.98 -0.24
N TYR A 596 -5.62 37.19 0.23
CA TYR A 596 -6.58 38.20 0.70
C TYR A 596 -6.12 39.59 0.28
N GLY A 597 -7.02 40.57 0.25
CA GLY A 597 -6.66 41.93 -0.14
C GLY A 597 -7.83 42.89 -0.14
N SER A 598 -7.56 44.13 -0.55
CA SER A 598 -8.57 45.18 -0.68
C SER A 598 -9.43 44.99 -1.93
N ALA A 599 -10.57 45.68 -1.98
CA ALA A 599 -11.51 45.54 -3.08
C ALA A 599 -10.88 46.03 -4.40
N PRO A 600 -11.05 45.30 -5.52
CA PRO A 600 -10.53 45.74 -6.80
C PRO A 600 -11.28 46.95 -7.35
N TYR A 601 -10.71 47.61 -8.35
CA TYR A 601 -11.41 48.64 -9.13
C TYR A 601 -12.75 48.09 -9.67
N ALA A 602 -13.85 48.82 -9.42
CA ALA A 602 -15.22 48.33 -9.60
C ALA A 602 -15.49 47.71 -11.00
N GLY A 603 -15.69 46.39 -11.03
CA GLY A 603 -16.17 45.63 -12.19
C GLY A 603 -15.11 45.02 -13.13
N GLY A 604 -13.81 45.15 -12.84
CA GLY A 604 -12.72 44.57 -13.67
C GLY A 604 -12.11 43.26 -13.12
N PRO A 605 -11.37 42.49 -13.94
CA PRO A 605 -10.75 41.20 -13.56
C PRO A 605 -9.52 41.32 -12.63
N ASN A 606 -9.28 42.49 -12.02
CA ASN A 606 -8.02 42.87 -11.39
C ASN A 606 -8.02 42.64 -9.86
N THR A 607 -8.49 41.47 -9.44
CA THR A 607 -8.65 41.09 -8.02
C THR A 607 -7.31 40.90 -7.31
N PHE A 608 -7.27 40.99 -5.98
CA PHE A 608 -6.04 40.78 -5.20
C PHE A 608 -5.42 39.38 -5.40
N THR A 609 -6.22 38.38 -5.78
CA THR A 609 -5.76 37.03 -6.12
C THR A 609 -4.82 37.01 -7.33
N LYS A 610 -4.94 38.00 -8.23
CA LYS A 610 -4.08 38.16 -9.40
C LYS A 610 -2.63 38.44 -9.04
N ALA A 611 -2.36 38.96 -7.85
CA ALA A 611 -1.00 39.14 -7.37
C ALA A 611 -0.28 37.82 -6.99
N PHE A 612 -0.96 36.67 -7.11
CA PHE A 612 -0.46 35.37 -6.65
C PHE A 612 -0.84 34.20 -7.60
N ASP A 613 -1.29 34.48 -8.83
CA ASP A 613 -1.73 33.43 -9.77
C ASP A 613 -0.63 32.98 -10.74
N ASN A 614 0.58 33.52 -10.59
CA ASN A 614 1.77 33.26 -11.39
C ASN A 614 1.56 33.61 -12.88
N ASP A 615 0.68 34.57 -13.17
CA ASP A 615 0.41 35.12 -14.49
C ASP A 615 0.69 36.63 -14.52
N THR A 616 1.91 36.96 -14.94
CA THR A 616 2.39 38.36 -15.08
C THR A 616 1.60 39.21 -16.09
N SER A 617 0.67 38.62 -16.86
CA SER A 617 -0.24 39.36 -17.74
C SER A 617 -1.50 39.87 -17.04
N THR A 618 -1.80 39.33 -15.87
CA THR A 618 -2.86 39.81 -14.98
C THR A 618 -2.28 40.67 -13.86
N PHE A 619 -3.14 41.40 -13.15
CA PHE A 619 -2.67 42.28 -12.08
C PHE A 619 -3.74 42.59 -11.05
N PHE A 620 -3.29 42.90 -9.84
CA PHE A 620 -4.09 43.51 -8.80
C PHE A 620 -4.04 45.04 -8.89
N ASP A 621 -5.22 45.66 -8.86
CA ASP A 621 -5.36 47.10 -8.70
C ASP A 621 -6.63 47.45 -7.92
N SER A 622 -6.55 48.46 -7.06
CA SER A 622 -7.62 48.82 -6.10
C SER A 622 -7.83 50.33 -6.07
N ASN A 623 -9.09 50.76 -5.89
CA ASN A 623 -9.46 52.18 -5.71
C ASN A 623 -9.22 52.73 -4.31
N ASP A 624 -8.88 51.85 -3.36
CA ASP A 624 -8.57 52.27 -2.01
C ASP A 624 -7.26 53.07 -2.03
N THR A 625 -7.23 54.16 -1.26
CA THR A 625 -6.06 55.05 -1.15
C THR A 625 -4.80 54.35 -0.67
N GLU A 626 -4.93 53.11 -0.15
CA GLU A 626 -3.85 52.20 0.23
C GLU A 626 -4.23 50.74 -0.10
N GLY A 627 -4.43 50.44 -1.39
CA GLY A 627 -4.75 49.07 -1.84
C GLY A 627 -3.70 48.04 -1.42
N TYR A 628 -4.14 46.86 -0.99
CA TYR A 628 -3.24 45.80 -0.50
C TYR A 628 -3.63 44.40 -0.99
N ALA A 629 -2.61 43.53 -1.14
CA ALA A 629 -2.76 42.12 -1.48
C ALA A 629 -1.75 41.28 -0.67
N GLY A 630 -2.19 40.17 -0.09
CA GLY A 630 -1.43 39.37 0.87
C GLY A 630 -1.85 37.91 0.96
N LEU A 631 -1.14 37.15 1.79
CA LEU A 631 -1.38 35.72 2.06
C LEU A 631 -1.66 35.48 3.55
N ASP A 632 -2.72 34.72 3.86
CA ASP A 632 -2.90 34.05 5.15
C ASP A 632 -2.11 32.74 5.09
N LEU A 633 -0.99 32.70 5.81
CA LEU A 633 -0.03 31.60 5.82
C LEU A 633 -0.45 30.45 6.76
N GLY A 634 -1.59 30.58 7.46
CA GLY A 634 -2.07 29.58 8.42
C GLY A 634 -1.39 29.67 9.79
N THR A 635 -1.54 28.64 10.62
CA THR A 635 -1.15 28.66 12.05
C THR A 635 0.32 28.32 12.34
N THR A 636 1.22 28.38 11.35
CA THR A 636 2.65 28.09 11.55
C THR A 636 3.47 29.39 11.69
N GLY A 637 3.56 29.92 12.91
CA GLY A 637 4.56 30.92 13.28
C GLY A 637 4.85 30.86 14.79
N PRO A 638 6.13 30.89 15.24
CA PRO A 638 6.49 30.77 16.65
C PRO A 638 6.16 32.05 17.44
N THR A 639 5.66 31.86 18.67
CA THR A 639 5.37 32.88 19.67
C THR A 639 6.65 33.59 20.17
N PRO A 640 6.74 34.93 20.18
CA PRO A 640 7.78 35.66 20.92
C PRO A 640 7.31 36.06 22.33
N THR A 641 8.18 35.88 23.33
CA THR A 641 8.04 36.38 24.71
C THR A 641 8.48 37.85 24.82
N PRO A 642 7.86 38.70 25.67
CA PRO A 642 8.07 40.15 25.64
C PRO A 642 9.18 40.67 26.57
N GLY A 643 9.71 41.85 26.25
CA GLY A 643 10.57 42.70 27.08
C GLY A 643 10.45 44.18 26.68
N PRO A 644 10.85 45.15 27.54
CA PRO A 644 9.92 46.10 28.18
C PRO A 644 9.79 47.50 27.52
N THR A 645 8.79 48.21 28.06
CA THR A 645 8.19 49.50 27.72
C THR A 645 9.07 50.76 27.83
N SER A 646 8.74 51.78 27.02
CA SER A 646 8.77 53.20 27.44
C SER A 646 7.84 54.10 26.59
N THR A 647 6.84 54.69 27.26
CA THR A 647 5.97 55.83 26.90
C THR A 647 6.77 57.17 26.93
N PRO A 648 6.22 58.40 26.67
CA PRO A 648 4.95 58.84 26.05
C PRO A 648 5.05 60.11 25.11
N THR A 649 3.89 60.62 24.66
CA THR A 649 3.47 62.08 24.57
C THR A 649 3.58 62.89 23.22
N PRO A 650 2.81 64.00 22.98
CA PRO A 650 1.56 63.97 22.16
C PRO A 650 1.27 65.22 21.22
N ILE A 651 0.07 65.28 20.59
CA ILE A 651 -0.74 66.47 20.11
C ILE A 651 -0.27 67.17 18.79
N PRO A 652 -1.11 67.86 17.93
CA PRO A 652 -2.53 68.30 18.01
C PRO A 652 -3.48 68.07 16.80
N SER A 653 -4.78 68.30 17.07
CA SER A 653 -5.94 68.48 16.18
C SER A 653 -5.93 69.73 15.27
N ALA A 654 -6.71 69.70 14.17
CA ALA A 654 -7.60 70.77 13.64
C ALA A 654 -8.07 70.41 12.20
N THR A 655 -9.24 70.73 11.62
CA THR A 655 -10.57 71.26 11.99
C THR A 655 -11.45 71.12 10.73
N ALA A 656 -12.78 71.00 10.90
CA ALA A 656 -13.84 70.85 9.88
C ALA A 656 -13.96 72.05 8.90
N THR A 657 -14.56 71.95 7.70
CA THR A 657 -16.01 72.11 7.33
C THR A 657 -16.16 72.13 5.78
N PRO A 658 -17.36 72.18 5.11
CA PRO A 658 -18.75 71.92 5.49
C PRO A 658 -19.57 71.03 4.48
N THR A 659 -20.78 70.69 4.93
CA THR A 659 -21.85 69.81 4.38
C THR A 659 -22.63 70.36 3.17
N PRO A 660 -23.35 69.50 2.41
CA PRO A 660 -24.80 69.74 2.25
C PRO A 660 -25.69 68.50 2.51
N SER A 661 -26.95 68.82 2.82
CA SER A 661 -28.02 68.07 3.49
C SER A 661 -28.50 66.77 2.81
N PRO A 662 -29.01 65.78 3.58
CA PRO A 662 -29.46 64.48 3.06
C PRO A 662 -30.94 64.48 2.62
N THR A 663 -31.26 63.61 1.66
CA THR A 663 -32.63 63.23 1.28
C THR A 663 -33.05 61.96 2.04
N ALA A 664 -34.27 61.99 2.57
CA ALA A 664 -35.05 61.02 3.36
C ALA A 664 -34.58 59.55 3.50
N THR A 665 -34.47 59.15 4.77
CA THR A 665 -34.26 57.82 5.37
C THR A 665 -35.42 56.83 5.14
N PRO A 666 -35.16 55.55 4.80
CA PRO A 666 -36.04 54.44 5.20
C PRO A 666 -35.68 53.99 6.63
N THR A 667 -36.69 53.92 7.51
CA THR A 667 -36.56 53.47 8.90
C THR A 667 -35.91 52.07 8.96
N PRO A 668 -34.85 51.84 9.76
CA PRO A 668 -34.26 50.52 9.91
C PRO A 668 -35.20 49.60 10.68
N THR A 669 -35.45 48.40 10.17
CA THR A 669 -36.11 47.32 10.89
C THR A 669 -35.20 46.84 12.03
N THR A 670 -35.67 46.95 13.26
CA THR A 670 -35.00 46.51 14.48
C THR A 670 -34.70 45.00 14.42
N PRO A 671 -33.44 44.54 14.59
CA PRO A 671 -33.15 43.13 14.84
C PRO A 671 -33.85 42.67 16.14
N PRO A 672 -34.27 41.39 16.25
CA PRO A 672 -34.95 40.91 17.45
C PRO A 672 -34.05 41.01 18.69
N LEU A 673 -34.65 41.36 19.83
CA LEU A 673 -34.03 41.22 21.14
C LEU A 673 -33.52 39.78 21.30
N GLY A 674 -32.29 39.62 21.77
CA GLY A 674 -31.71 38.31 22.08
C GLY A 674 -32.46 37.58 23.19
N ASN A 675 -32.06 36.34 23.44
CA ASN A 675 -32.66 35.44 24.45
C ASN A 675 -31.72 35.15 25.62
N GLY A 676 -30.82 36.08 25.93
CA GLY A 676 -29.91 35.99 27.07
C GLY A 676 -30.64 35.77 28.39
N THR A 677 -29.99 35.06 29.32
CA THR A 677 -30.52 34.74 30.65
C THR A 677 -29.76 35.43 31.78
N GLY A 678 -28.64 36.08 31.51
CA GLY A 678 -27.79 36.75 32.50
C GLY A 678 -26.31 36.38 32.41
N LEU A 679 -25.50 36.93 33.32
CA LEU A 679 -24.06 36.59 33.46
C LEU A 679 -23.84 35.67 34.66
N LYS A 680 -22.78 34.86 34.64
CA LYS A 680 -22.35 34.07 35.80
C LYS A 680 -21.67 34.99 36.81
N GLY A 681 -22.35 35.30 37.91
CA GLY A 681 -21.84 36.04 39.06
C GLY A 681 -21.18 35.09 40.06
N GLN A 682 -19.89 35.27 40.29
CA GLN A 682 -19.11 34.63 41.35
C GLN A 682 -18.93 35.64 42.49
N TYR A 683 -19.42 35.30 43.68
CA TYR A 683 -19.42 36.15 44.87
C TYR A 683 -18.34 35.68 45.82
N TYR A 684 -17.52 36.59 46.31
CA TYR A 684 -16.36 36.31 47.15
C TYR A 684 -16.49 37.01 48.50
N SER A 685 -16.05 36.36 49.58
CA SER A 685 -16.07 36.93 50.94
C SER A 685 -14.86 37.81 51.26
N ASP A 686 -14.14 38.27 50.24
CA ASP A 686 -13.01 39.18 50.32
C ASP A 686 -12.99 40.11 49.11
N ARG A 687 -12.19 41.18 49.16
CA ARG A 687 -12.04 42.18 48.08
C ARG A 687 -11.16 41.72 46.91
N ASN A 688 -10.37 40.67 47.08
CA ASN A 688 -9.33 40.27 46.13
C ASN A 688 -9.78 39.15 45.19
N LEU A 689 -11.09 38.85 45.15
CA LEU A 689 -11.67 37.80 44.30
C LEU A 689 -11.02 36.43 44.56
N SER A 690 -10.66 36.14 45.82
CA SER A 690 -9.88 34.94 46.17
C SER A 690 -10.74 33.81 46.77
N ASN A 691 -11.65 34.13 47.68
CA ASN A 691 -12.47 33.15 48.40
C ASN A 691 -13.92 33.17 47.91
N ILE A 692 -14.21 32.35 46.89
CA ILE A 692 -15.56 32.24 46.35
C ILE A 692 -16.50 31.58 47.37
N VAL A 693 -17.66 32.19 47.61
CA VAL A 693 -18.69 31.67 48.52
C VAL A 693 -19.98 31.28 47.81
N MET A 694 -20.24 31.87 46.64
CA MET A 694 -21.38 31.47 45.80
C MET A 694 -21.09 31.72 44.32
N THR A 695 -21.75 30.94 43.47
CA THR A 695 -21.93 31.23 42.06
C THR A 695 -23.42 31.20 41.71
N ARG A 696 -23.92 32.20 40.99
CA ARG A 696 -25.28 32.21 40.42
C ARG A 696 -25.32 32.91 39.07
N THR A 697 -26.46 32.86 38.38
CA THR A 697 -26.70 33.63 37.16
C THR A 697 -27.48 34.90 37.51
N ASP A 698 -26.90 36.06 37.22
CA ASP A 698 -27.52 37.36 37.46
C ASP A 698 -28.10 37.90 36.14
N PRO A 699 -29.44 38.12 36.05
CA PRO A 699 -30.12 38.45 34.80
C PRO A 699 -29.70 39.82 34.24
N ASN A 700 -29.37 40.78 35.11
CA ASN A 700 -28.79 42.06 34.75
C ASN A 700 -27.87 42.53 35.89
N ILE A 701 -27.04 43.53 35.63
CA ILE A 701 -26.18 44.13 36.66
C ILE A 701 -26.76 45.49 37.03
N ASN A 702 -27.64 45.48 38.03
CA ASN A 702 -28.25 46.67 38.62
C ASN A 702 -28.56 46.38 40.09
N PHE A 703 -27.51 46.36 40.90
CA PHE A 703 -27.58 46.04 42.31
C PHE A 703 -27.37 47.28 43.16
N ASP A 704 -28.26 47.48 44.12
CA ASP A 704 -28.12 48.46 45.20
C ASP A 704 -28.42 47.73 46.49
N TRP A 705 -27.37 47.41 47.23
CA TRP A 705 -27.48 46.70 48.51
C TRP A 705 -27.54 47.67 49.69
N GLY A 706 -27.35 48.98 49.48
CA GLY A 706 -27.23 49.97 50.54
C GLY A 706 -26.21 49.52 51.59
N SER A 707 -26.52 49.67 52.88
CA SER A 707 -25.70 49.15 53.99
C SER A 707 -25.89 47.65 54.27
N GLY A 708 -26.52 46.91 53.35
CA GLY A 708 -26.80 45.48 53.43
C GLY A 708 -25.76 44.65 52.70
N SER A 709 -25.96 43.33 52.64
CA SER A 709 -25.07 42.44 51.88
C SER A 709 -25.75 41.89 50.62
N ALA A 710 -24.95 41.52 49.63
CA ALA A 710 -25.39 40.81 48.45
C ALA A 710 -26.11 39.48 48.76
N MET A 711 -25.75 38.83 49.87
CA MET A 711 -26.38 37.60 50.35
C MET A 711 -25.91 37.27 51.78
N THR A 712 -26.62 36.39 52.48
CA THR A 712 -26.32 36.02 53.89
C THR A 712 -24.95 35.39 54.13
N SER A 713 -24.32 34.78 53.12
CA SER A 713 -22.98 34.17 53.23
C SER A 713 -21.83 35.13 52.89
N VAL A 714 -22.16 36.41 52.62
CA VAL A 714 -21.21 37.49 52.39
C VAL A 714 -21.49 38.57 53.45
N GLY A 715 -20.46 39.26 53.95
CA GLY A 715 -20.67 40.40 54.86
C GLY A 715 -21.28 41.61 54.13
N PRO A 716 -21.80 42.62 54.84
CA PRO A 716 -22.21 43.88 54.20
C PRO A 716 -21.00 44.64 53.60
N ASP A 717 -19.82 44.44 54.17
CA ASP A 717 -18.57 45.06 53.76
C ASP A 717 -17.51 44.01 53.35
N ASN A 718 -16.43 44.44 52.70
CA ASN A 718 -15.28 43.63 52.33
C ASN A 718 -15.59 42.41 51.45
N PHE A 719 -16.44 42.59 50.44
CA PHE A 719 -16.77 41.54 49.49
C PHE A 719 -16.48 41.95 48.06
N SER A 720 -16.46 40.98 47.15
CA SER A 720 -16.30 41.25 45.72
C SER A 720 -17.14 40.32 44.88
N VAL A 721 -17.42 40.74 43.64
CA VAL A 721 -18.17 39.96 42.67
C VAL A 721 -17.49 40.02 41.31
N ARG A 722 -17.41 38.87 40.64
CA ARG A 722 -16.98 38.75 39.24
C ARG A 722 -18.12 38.20 38.41
N TRP A 723 -18.63 39.00 37.49
CA TRP A 723 -19.56 38.57 36.45
C TRP A 723 -18.80 38.21 35.17
N THR A 724 -19.04 37.02 34.64
CA THR A 724 -18.48 36.54 33.37
C THR A 724 -19.57 36.00 32.46
N GLY A 725 -19.40 36.16 31.15
CA GLY A 725 -20.31 35.63 30.15
C GLY A 725 -20.10 36.31 28.80
N GLN A 726 -21.17 36.43 28.01
CA GLN A 726 -21.13 37.13 26.72
C GLN A 726 -22.23 38.19 26.61
N ILE A 727 -21.94 39.28 25.90
CA ILE A 727 -22.88 40.34 25.55
C ILE A 727 -23.14 40.35 24.04
N GLN A 728 -24.40 40.35 23.62
CA GLN A 728 -24.77 40.49 22.22
C GLN A 728 -24.97 41.97 21.84
N ALA A 729 -24.40 42.38 20.71
CA ALA A 729 -24.64 43.72 20.16
C ALA A 729 -25.93 43.76 19.33
N VAL A 730 -26.77 44.77 19.54
CA VAL A 730 -28.06 44.93 18.84
C VAL A 730 -27.87 45.61 17.48
N GLU A 731 -27.19 46.75 17.46
CA GLU A 731 -26.77 47.49 16.26
C GLU A 731 -25.25 47.41 16.03
N SER A 732 -24.79 47.62 14.79
CA SER A 732 -23.36 47.78 14.50
C SER A 732 -22.94 49.22 14.76
N GLY A 733 -21.82 49.44 15.45
CA GLY A 733 -21.26 50.77 15.66
C GLY A 733 -20.58 50.92 17.03
N SER A 734 -20.38 52.16 17.43
CA SER A 734 -19.73 52.53 18.69
C SER A 734 -20.67 52.37 19.88
N TYR A 735 -20.31 51.52 20.84
CA TYR A 735 -20.97 51.34 22.12
C TYR A 735 -20.12 51.97 23.21
N THR A 736 -20.75 52.79 24.07
CA THR A 736 -20.11 53.25 25.31
C THR A 736 -20.73 52.54 26.48
N PHE A 737 -19.95 51.73 27.20
CA PHE A 737 -20.38 51.08 28.44
C PHE A 737 -20.13 52.02 29.61
N TYR A 738 -21.06 52.04 30.55
CA TYR A 738 -21.00 52.81 31.78
C TYR A 738 -21.13 51.84 32.95
N VAL A 739 -20.22 51.93 33.94
CA VAL A 739 -20.33 51.20 35.20
C VAL A 739 -20.34 52.21 36.32
N THR A 740 -21.41 52.23 37.10
CA THR A 740 -21.46 52.95 38.38
C THR A 740 -21.16 51.96 39.48
N GLY A 741 -20.17 52.23 40.33
CA GLY A 741 -19.77 51.37 41.44
C GLY A 741 -19.47 52.17 42.72
N ASP A 742 -19.80 51.60 43.86
CA ASP A 742 -19.37 51.96 45.23
C ASP A 742 -18.97 50.63 45.86
N ASP A 743 -17.70 50.20 45.91
CA ASP A 743 -16.41 50.81 45.54
C ASP A 743 -15.91 50.35 44.13
N GLY A 744 -14.70 49.76 44.04
CA GLY A 744 -13.93 49.62 42.80
C GLY A 744 -14.55 48.71 41.74
N VAL A 745 -14.39 49.09 40.46
CA VAL A 745 -14.96 48.43 39.28
C VAL A 745 -14.00 48.27 38.10
N ARG A 746 -14.00 47.10 37.47
CA ARG A 746 -13.24 46.83 36.23
C ARG A 746 -14.10 46.12 35.19
N LEU A 747 -14.07 46.60 33.96
CA LEU A 747 -14.86 46.05 32.85
C LEU A 747 -13.96 45.67 31.67
N TRP A 748 -14.18 44.48 31.13
CA TRP A 748 -13.63 44.01 29.86
C TRP A 748 -14.76 43.62 28.92
N VAL A 749 -14.65 44.00 27.65
CA VAL A 749 -15.51 43.53 26.56
C VAL A 749 -14.61 43.07 25.41
N ASN A 750 -14.84 41.87 24.89
CA ASN A 750 -14.00 41.22 23.87
C ASN A 750 -12.50 41.18 24.26
N ASN A 751 -12.22 40.85 25.52
CA ASN A 751 -10.89 40.87 26.14
C ASN A 751 -10.17 42.23 26.16
N GLN A 752 -10.82 43.32 25.73
CA GLN A 752 -10.30 44.68 25.86
C GLN A 752 -10.77 45.30 27.17
N GLN A 753 -9.84 45.75 28.01
CA GLN A 753 -10.17 46.44 29.27
C GLN A 753 -10.68 47.85 28.98
N LEU A 754 -11.95 48.10 29.28
CA LEU A 754 -12.62 49.38 29.07
C LEU A 754 -12.61 50.25 30.32
N ILE A 755 -12.69 49.64 31.51
CA ILE A 755 -12.71 50.33 32.80
C ILE A 755 -11.74 49.61 33.74
N ASN A 756 -10.92 50.38 34.47
CA ASN A 756 -9.93 49.86 35.41
C ASN A 756 -9.77 50.76 36.64
N ASP A 757 -10.80 50.83 37.48
CA ASP A 757 -10.67 51.46 38.80
C ASP A 757 -10.76 50.37 39.87
N TRP A 758 -9.73 50.21 40.68
CA TRP A 758 -9.76 49.24 41.80
C TRP A 758 -9.46 49.96 43.12
N THR A 759 -9.97 51.18 43.25
CA THR A 759 -9.83 52.02 44.44
C THR A 759 -11.17 52.25 45.11
N SER A 760 -11.13 52.64 46.38
CA SER A 760 -12.32 52.87 47.18
C SER A 760 -12.84 54.28 46.98
N HIS A 761 -14.12 54.40 46.67
CA HIS A 761 -14.76 55.63 46.26
C HIS A 761 -16.28 55.52 46.44
N PRO A 762 -16.98 56.65 46.73
CA PRO A 762 -18.45 56.67 46.73
C PRO A 762 -19.00 56.27 45.33
N PRO A 763 -20.33 56.10 45.16
CA PRO A 763 -20.91 55.69 43.89
C PRO A 763 -20.46 56.58 42.73
N THR A 764 -19.59 56.04 41.87
CA THR A 764 -18.91 56.79 40.81
C THR A 764 -19.09 56.08 39.48
N THR A 765 -19.47 56.83 38.44
CA THR A 765 -19.67 56.29 37.09
C THR A 765 -18.41 56.43 36.24
N TYR A 766 -17.91 55.30 35.76
CA TYR A 766 -16.85 55.21 34.77
C TYR A 766 -17.41 54.75 33.42
N SER A 767 -16.77 55.11 32.32
CA SER A 767 -17.18 54.66 31.00
C SER A 767 -16.02 54.31 30.09
N GLY A 768 -16.30 53.46 29.10
CA GLY A 768 -15.35 53.09 28.05
C GLY A 768 -16.06 52.69 26.76
N THR A 769 -15.44 53.00 25.63
CA THR A 769 -16.07 52.85 24.31
C THR A 769 -15.41 51.73 23.50
N ILE A 770 -16.22 50.93 22.80
CA ILE A 770 -15.79 49.86 21.91
C ILE A 770 -16.72 49.78 20.69
N THR A 771 -16.18 49.47 19.51
CA THR A 771 -16.99 49.23 18.30
C THR A 771 -17.42 47.78 18.25
N LEU A 772 -18.72 47.52 18.16
CA LEU A 772 -19.30 46.19 18.09
C LEU A 772 -20.13 46.01 16.82
N THR A 773 -20.18 44.79 16.29
CA THR A 773 -20.99 44.39 15.13
C THR A 773 -22.31 43.75 15.57
N ALA A 774 -23.44 44.21 15.02
CA ALA A 774 -24.78 43.71 15.29
C ALA A 774 -24.87 42.17 15.18
N GLY A 775 -25.64 41.56 16.08
CA GLY A 775 -25.90 40.12 16.10
C GLY A 775 -24.78 39.27 16.70
N GLN A 776 -23.54 39.79 16.79
CA GLN A 776 -22.42 39.08 17.39
C GLN A 776 -22.42 39.15 18.91
N LYS A 777 -21.93 38.08 19.54
CA LYS A 777 -21.69 37.99 20.98
C LYS A 777 -20.21 38.20 21.26
N TYR A 778 -19.93 38.97 22.30
CA TYR A 778 -18.57 39.29 22.75
C TYR A 778 -18.42 38.89 24.20
N ASP A 779 -17.27 38.34 24.57
CA ASP A 779 -17.02 38.02 25.98
C ASP A 779 -17.06 39.30 26.82
N ILE A 780 -17.74 39.24 27.96
CA ILE A 780 -17.83 40.34 28.92
C ILE A 780 -17.41 39.85 30.30
N LYS A 781 -16.56 40.62 30.95
CA LYS A 781 -16.16 40.41 32.35
C LYS A 781 -16.29 41.72 33.11
N LEU A 782 -17.05 41.72 34.19
CA LEU A 782 -17.16 42.84 35.13
C LEU A 782 -16.75 42.37 36.51
N GLU A 783 -15.86 43.11 37.15
CA GLU A 783 -15.44 42.89 38.52
C GLU A 783 -15.79 44.11 39.37
N PHE A 784 -16.22 43.85 40.60
CA PHE A 784 -16.65 44.83 41.59
C PHE A 784 -16.12 44.43 42.97
N TYR A 785 -15.78 45.39 43.83
CA TYR A 785 -15.67 45.16 45.27
C TYR A 785 -16.31 46.26 46.10
N GLU A 786 -16.66 45.90 47.33
CA GLU A 786 -17.07 46.79 48.41
C GLU A 786 -16.03 46.75 49.54
N GLU A 787 -15.54 47.89 50.00
CA GLU A 787 -14.66 48.00 51.16
C GLU A 787 -15.44 48.32 52.44
N THR A 788 -16.16 49.44 52.48
CA THR A 788 -16.95 49.87 53.64
C THR A 788 -18.06 50.83 53.22
N GLY A 789 -19.26 50.67 53.79
CA GLY A 789 -20.33 51.67 53.67
C GLY A 789 -21.53 51.17 52.89
N GLY A 790 -21.87 51.84 51.78
CA GLY A 790 -23.00 51.45 50.94
C GLY A 790 -22.49 50.69 49.72
N ALA A 791 -23.06 49.54 49.38
CA ALA A 791 -22.61 48.76 48.23
C ALA A 791 -23.57 48.89 47.04
N SER A 792 -23.10 49.39 45.90
CA SER A 792 -23.91 49.47 44.68
C SER A 792 -23.11 49.27 43.41
N VAL A 793 -23.68 48.60 42.41
CA VAL A 793 -23.09 48.44 41.08
C VAL A 793 -24.13 48.35 39.97
N LYS A 794 -23.94 49.12 38.90
CA LYS A 794 -24.85 49.19 37.75
C LYS A 794 -24.10 49.24 36.42
N LEU A 795 -24.47 48.37 35.47
CA LEU A 795 -23.94 48.31 34.11
C LEU A 795 -24.95 48.84 33.08
N GLU A 796 -24.59 49.94 32.44
CA GLU A 796 -25.37 50.61 31.39
C GLU A 796 -24.57 50.66 30.08
N TRP A 797 -25.28 50.86 28.97
CA TRP A 797 -24.68 51.08 27.65
C TRP A 797 -25.37 52.22 26.91
N GLN A 798 -24.61 52.94 26.10
CA GLN A 798 -25.11 53.82 25.06
C GLN A 798 -24.81 53.18 23.73
N ARG A 799 -25.89 52.83 23.01
CA ARG A 799 -25.82 52.17 21.71
C ARG A 799 -25.73 53.21 20.59
N PRO A 800 -25.26 52.83 19.38
CA PRO A 800 -25.17 53.75 18.25
C PRO A 800 -26.50 54.48 17.97
N GLY A 801 -26.50 55.81 18.09
CA GLY A 801 -27.68 56.64 17.86
C GLY A 801 -28.80 56.54 18.90
N GLN A 802 -28.56 55.90 20.05
CA GLN A 802 -29.51 55.74 21.15
C GLN A 802 -29.02 56.43 22.43
N GLY A 803 -29.93 56.65 23.39
CA GLY A 803 -29.59 57.12 24.74
C GLY A 803 -28.94 56.04 25.62
N ILE A 804 -28.47 56.44 26.80
CA ILE A 804 -27.94 55.53 27.82
C ILE A 804 -29.11 54.70 28.37
N THR A 805 -28.94 53.38 28.43
CA THR A 805 -29.93 52.43 28.96
C THR A 805 -29.23 51.34 29.77
N LEU A 806 -29.95 50.68 30.68
CA LEU A 806 -29.45 49.48 31.36
C LEU A 806 -29.20 48.37 30.31
N VAL A 807 -28.11 47.61 30.45
CA VAL A 807 -27.89 46.45 29.59
C VAL A 807 -28.96 45.39 29.90
N PRO A 808 -29.85 45.05 28.95
CA PRO A 808 -30.98 44.18 29.23
C PRO A 808 -30.56 42.72 29.33
N GLN A 809 -31.27 41.93 30.15
CA GLN A 809 -31.03 40.48 30.33
C GLN A 809 -30.96 39.73 29.01
N SER A 810 -31.86 40.07 28.08
CA SER A 810 -31.93 39.49 26.73
C SER A 810 -30.62 39.57 25.96
N GLN A 811 -29.68 40.43 26.36
CA GLN A 811 -28.39 40.63 25.70
C GLN A 811 -27.21 40.03 26.47
N LEU A 812 -27.44 39.42 27.64
CA LEU A 812 -26.41 38.82 28.48
C LEU A 812 -26.55 37.29 28.54
N TYR A 813 -25.46 36.58 28.25
CA TYR A 813 -25.41 35.12 28.17
C TYR A 813 -24.40 34.56 29.19
N PRO A 814 -24.70 33.44 29.88
CA PRO A 814 -23.74 32.82 30.78
C PRO A 814 -22.53 32.28 29.98
N PRO A 815 -21.37 32.03 30.63
CA PRO A 815 -20.19 31.50 29.96
C PRO A 815 -20.50 30.16 29.30
N SER A 816 -20.04 29.99 28.05
CA SER A 816 -20.08 28.68 27.37
C SER A 816 -19.29 27.66 28.19
N THR A 817 -19.93 26.59 28.66
CA THR A 817 -19.24 25.49 29.36
C THR A 817 -18.50 24.62 28.34
N VAL A 818 -17.24 24.95 28.05
CA VAL A 818 -16.31 23.98 27.42
C VAL A 818 -15.58 23.23 28.53
N SER A 819 -15.70 21.91 28.54
CA SER A 819 -14.83 21.03 29.33
C SER A 819 -13.45 21.02 28.66
N PRO A 820 -12.32 21.04 29.40
CA PRO A 820 -11.01 20.98 28.77
C PRO A 820 -10.87 19.64 28.05
N ASN A 821 -10.47 19.69 26.79
CA ASN A 821 -10.19 18.48 26.03
C ASN A 821 -8.80 17.97 26.43
N LEU A 822 -8.64 16.64 26.52
CA LEU A 822 -7.31 16.06 26.74
C LEU A 822 -6.49 16.17 25.45
N PRO A 823 -5.16 16.35 25.52
CA PRO A 823 -4.32 16.28 24.34
C PRO A 823 -4.44 14.90 23.69
N THR A 824 -4.19 14.82 22.39
CA THR A 824 -4.04 13.56 21.64
C THR A 824 -2.56 13.25 21.45
N VAL A 825 -2.18 11.98 21.45
CA VAL A 825 -0.80 11.55 21.17
C VAL A 825 -0.77 10.15 20.55
N SER A 826 0.03 9.97 19.51
CA SER A 826 0.28 8.69 18.87
C SER A 826 1.75 8.56 18.47
N LEU A 827 2.33 7.37 18.66
CA LEU A 827 3.64 7.05 18.10
C LEU A 827 3.50 6.87 16.58
N THR A 828 4.34 7.57 15.82
CA THR A 828 4.43 7.48 14.35
C THR A 828 5.64 6.68 13.90
N SER A 829 6.64 6.56 14.76
CA SER A 829 7.79 5.66 14.60
C SER A 829 8.27 5.20 15.97
N PRO A 830 8.76 3.96 16.12
CA PRO A 830 8.59 2.86 15.17
C PRO A 830 7.12 2.40 15.05
N THR A 831 6.79 1.66 13.98
CA THR A 831 5.45 1.06 13.85
C THR A 831 5.34 -0.22 14.68
N ASN A 832 4.13 -0.58 15.12
CA ASN A 832 3.91 -1.78 15.94
C ASN A 832 4.37 -3.05 15.19
N GLY A 833 5.20 -3.85 15.85
CA GLY A 833 5.86 -5.03 15.28
C GLY A 833 7.21 -4.76 14.61
N SER A 834 7.71 -3.52 14.61
CA SER A 834 9.02 -3.20 14.04
C SER A 834 10.13 -4.02 14.71
N SER A 835 11.09 -4.47 13.92
CA SER A 835 12.28 -5.15 14.39
C SER A 835 13.55 -4.33 14.14
N PHE A 836 14.47 -4.37 15.09
CA PHE A 836 15.77 -3.69 15.03
C PHE A 836 16.87 -4.67 15.41
N THR A 837 18.10 -4.38 15.04
CA THR A 837 19.27 -5.14 15.51
C THR A 837 19.98 -4.40 16.65
N THR A 838 20.59 -5.15 17.58
CA THR A 838 21.42 -4.57 18.65
C THR A 838 22.48 -3.63 18.08
N GLY A 839 22.59 -2.42 18.64
CA GLY A 839 23.50 -1.37 18.14
C GLY A 839 22.86 -0.40 17.15
N SER A 840 21.66 -0.69 16.63
CA SER A 840 20.88 0.27 15.84
C SER A 840 20.38 1.43 16.72
N THR A 841 20.24 2.61 16.11
CA THR A 841 19.52 3.74 16.72
C THR A 841 18.05 3.61 16.37
N ILE A 842 17.19 3.51 17.39
CA ILE A 842 15.73 3.42 17.24
C ILE A 842 15.15 4.83 17.35
N ASN A 843 14.71 5.39 16.23
CA ASN A 843 14.07 6.70 16.21
C ASN A 843 12.60 6.57 16.59
N ILE A 844 12.26 7.08 17.77
CA ILE A 844 10.90 7.16 18.29
C ILE A 844 10.36 8.53 17.91
N ALA A 845 9.20 8.59 17.26
CA ALA A 845 8.54 9.83 16.88
C ALA A 845 7.08 9.75 17.30
N ALA A 846 6.51 10.89 17.68
CA ALA A 846 5.10 10.98 18.03
C ALA A 846 4.45 12.23 17.42
N ASN A 847 3.19 12.08 17.02
CA ASN A 847 2.32 13.20 16.76
C ASN A 847 1.51 13.46 18.02
N ALA A 848 1.54 14.70 18.51
CA ALA A 848 0.68 15.14 19.61
C ALA A 848 0.00 16.46 19.24
N SER A 849 -1.28 16.59 19.56
CA SER A 849 -2.04 17.82 19.32
C SER A 849 -3.08 18.03 20.41
N ASP A 850 -3.36 19.29 20.72
CA ASP A 850 -4.39 19.66 21.68
C ASP A 850 -5.39 20.59 21.01
N SER A 851 -6.68 20.39 21.26
CA SER A 851 -7.76 20.99 20.47
C SER A 851 -8.22 22.35 21.01
N ASP A 852 -7.97 22.58 22.30
CA ASP A 852 -8.30 23.80 23.05
C ASP A 852 -7.03 24.45 23.66
N GLY A 853 -5.85 23.95 23.32
CA GLY A 853 -4.58 24.42 23.85
C GLY A 853 -3.36 24.05 22.98
N THR A 854 -2.19 24.05 23.60
CA THR A 854 -0.92 23.65 22.97
C THR A 854 -0.26 22.55 23.78
N ILE A 855 0.47 21.66 23.09
CA ILE A 855 1.28 20.64 23.77
C ILE A 855 2.49 21.31 24.40
N SER A 856 2.67 21.12 25.71
CA SER A 856 3.83 21.57 26.47
C SER A 856 5.02 20.63 26.34
N LYS A 857 4.76 19.31 26.25
CA LYS A 857 5.81 18.28 26.08
C LYS A 857 5.26 16.94 25.64
N VAL A 858 6.12 16.12 25.04
CA VAL A 858 5.91 14.69 24.80
C VAL A 858 7.04 13.88 25.44
N GLU A 859 6.68 12.92 26.29
CA GLU A 859 7.60 12.01 26.97
C GLU A 859 7.54 10.62 26.32
N PHE A 860 8.68 9.99 26.05
CA PHE A 860 8.77 8.67 25.45
C PHE A 860 9.19 7.62 26.47
N PHE A 861 8.54 6.46 26.47
CA PHE A 861 8.75 5.40 27.45
C PHE A 861 8.97 4.04 26.79
N GLN A 862 9.71 3.17 27.49
CA GLN A 862 9.76 1.73 27.31
C GLN A 862 9.21 1.06 28.56
N GLY A 863 8.00 0.49 28.47
CA GLY A 863 7.23 0.06 29.63
C GLY A 863 6.98 1.25 30.57
N THR A 864 7.44 1.15 31.81
CA THR A 864 7.38 2.25 32.80
C THR A 864 8.62 3.14 32.81
N THR A 865 9.67 2.78 32.06
CA THR A 865 10.95 3.50 32.03
C THR A 865 10.88 4.66 31.05
N LYS A 866 11.08 5.89 31.51
CA LYS A 866 11.21 7.05 30.61
C LYS A 866 12.53 6.97 29.85
N LEU A 867 12.43 7.00 28.53
CA LEU A 867 13.59 7.06 27.63
C LEU A 867 14.05 8.50 27.45
N GLY A 868 13.13 9.42 27.18
CA GLY A 868 13.41 10.83 26.96
C GLY A 868 12.14 11.67 26.83
N GLU A 869 12.29 12.95 26.52
CA GLU A 869 11.18 13.84 26.21
C GLU A 869 11.59 14.86 25.15
N ASP A 870 10.59 15.39 24.46
CA ASP A 870 10.74 16.47 23.50
C ASP A 870 9.68 17.54 23.80
N LEU A 871 10.11 18.79 23.85
CA LEU A 871 9.27 19.94 24.17
C LEU A 871 8.76 20.63 22.90
N VAL A 872 9.29 20.26 21.72
CA VAL A 872 9.03 20.97 20.47
C VAL A 872 8.64 19.96 19.40
N SER A 873 7.55 20.23 18.68
CA SER A 873 7.17 19.43 17.51
C SER A 873 8.12 19.69 16.33
N PRO A 874 8.55 18.68 15.55
CA PRO A 874 8.15 17.28 15.61
C PRO A 874 8.78 16.54 16.80
N TYR A 875 7.93 15.91 17.62
CA TYR A 875 8.39 15.23 18.83
C TYR A 875 9.14 13.96 18.48
N THR A 876 10.43 13.93 18.80
CA THR A 876 11.30 12.79 18.47
C THR A 876 12.25 12.44 19.61
N TYR A 877 12.67 11.17 19.64
CA TYR A 877 13.70 10.69 20.54
C TYR A 877 14.49 9.55 19.87
N SER A 878 15.81 9.71 19.80
CA SER A 878 16.71 8.68 19.29
C SER A 878 17.19 7.78 20.42
N TRP A 879 16.64 6.57 20.50
CA TRP A 879 17.04 5.58 21.49
C TRP A 879 18.20 4.74 20.95
N THR A 880 19.39 4.91 21.55
CA THR A 880 20.61 4.18 21.18
C THR A 880 20.92 3.07 22.19
N GLY A 881 21.59 2.01 21.73
CA GLY A 881 22.11 0.96 22.60
C GLY A 881 21.06 0.04 23.21
N ALA A 882 19.89 -0.11 22.57
CA ALA A 882 18.89 -1.09 22.98
C ALA A 882 19.46 -2.52 22.93
N ALA A 883 19.31 -3.27 24.02
CA ALA A 883 19.73 -4.66 24.10
C ALA A 883 18.76 -5.57 23.34
N ALA A 884 19.14 -6.83 23.10
CA ALA A 884 18.22 -7.78 22.49
C ALA A 884 17.04 -8.04 23.44
N GLY A 885 15.81 -7.97 22.93
CA GLY A 885 14.60 -8.12 23.72
C GLY A 885 13.36 -7.54 23.06
N ASN A 886 12.20 -7.79 23.68
CA ASN A 886 10.93 -7.19 23.28
C ASN A 886 10.66 -5.95 24.14
N TYR A 887 10.27 -4.85 23.49
CA TYR A 887 10.03 -3.57 24.14
C TYR A 887 8.65 -3.05 23.78
N SER A 888 7.94 -2.52 24.78
CA SER A 888 6.66 -1.85 24.62
C SER A 888 6.88 -0.35 24.74
N LEU A 889 6.70 0.39 23.66
CA LEU A 889 6.91 1.84 23.60
C LEU A 889 5.60 2.59 23.72
N THR A 890 5.60 3.70 24.45
CA THR A 890 4.47 4.65 24.53
C THR A 890 5.00 6.08 24.54
N ALA A 891 4.20 7.01 24.01
CA ALA A 891 4.42 8.45 24.14
C ALA A 891 3.32 9.07 25.02
N LYS A 892 3.67 10.00 25.90
CA LYS A 892 2.74 10.74 26.76
C LYS A 892 2.83 12.22 26.43
N ALA A 893 1.74 12.83 25.97
CA ALA A 893 1.68 14.27 25.73
C ALA A 893 1.05 14.99 26.93
N THR A 894 1.58 16.16 27.27
CA THR A 894 1.04 17.07 28.30
C THR A 894 0.78 18.42 27.67
N ASP A 895 -0.41 19.01 27.87
CA ASP A 895 -0.80 20.31 27.33
C ASP A 895 -0.36 21.49 28.21
N ASN A 896 -0.72 22.72 27.83
CA ASN A 896 -0.47 23.96 28.57
C ASN A 896 -1.38 24.17 29.79
N GLY A 897 -2.48 23.41 29.89
CA GLY A 897 -3.35 23.32 31.07
C GLY A 897 -2.88 22.29 32.10
N GLY A 898 -1.84 21.51 31.78
CA GLY A 898 -1.31 20.43 32.60
C GLY A 898 -2.06 19.09 32.44
N ASN A 899 -3.04 18.99 31.53
CA ASN A 899 -3.68 17.71 31.24
C ASN A 899 -2.77 16.84 30.38
N SER A 900 -2.93 15.52 30.46
CA SER A 900 -2.07 14.60 29.72
C SER A 900 -2.81 13.37 29.23
N SER A 901 -2.32 12.81 28.13
CA SER A 901 -2.78 11.55 27.56
C SER A 901 -1.59 10.69 27.15
N THR A 902 -1.80 9.39 26.98
CA THR A 902 -0.76 8.42 26.58
C THR A 902 -1.21 7.66 25.34
N SER A 903 -0.27 7.43 24.43
CA SER A 903 -0.50 6.75 23.16
C SER A 903 -0.85 5.27 23.39
N ALA A 904 -1.39 4.64 22.34
CA ALA A 904 -1.37 3.19 22.26
C ALA A 904 0.08 2.65 22.36
N THR A 905 0.21 1.44 22.87
CA THR A 905 1.48 0.74 22.97
C THR A 905 1.95 0.25 21.60
N VAL A 906 3.19 0.57 21.24
CA VAL A 906 3.90 0.01 20.08
C VAL A 906 4.90 -1.01 20.59
N ASN A 907 4.70 -2.28 20.24
CA ASN A 907 5.66 -3.33 20.56
C ASN A 907 6.72 -3.40 19.47
N ILE A 908 7.98 -3.47 19.86
CA ILE A 908 9.11 -3.70 18.96
C ILE A 908 9.97 -4.84 19.47
N THR A 909 10.75 -5.44 18.58
CA THR A 909 11.72 -6.48 18.92
C THR A 909 13.11 -6.03 18.50
N VAL A 910 14.07 -6.10 19.41
CA VAL A 910 15.49 -5.94 19.10
C VAL A 910 16.12 -7.32 19.10
N THR A 911 16.70 -7.73 17.98
CA THR A 911 17.41 -9.01 17.83
C THR A 911 18.91 -8.79 17.73
N THR A 912 19.72 -9.78 18.04
CA THR A 912 21.12 -9.78 17.60
C THR A 912 21.17 -9.99 16.08
N PRO A 913 22.08 -9.34 15.35
CA PRO A 913 22.33 -9.68 13.95
C PRO A 913 22.69 -11.16 13.81
N ASN A 914 22.05 -11.86 12.87
CA ASN A 914 22.35 -13.26 12.58
C ASN A 914 23.75 -13.40 11.98
N VAL A 915 24.57 -14.33 12.47
CA VAL A 915 25.88 -14.68 11.89
C VAL A 915 25.68 -15.84 10.91
N PRO A 916 26.06 -15.70 9.62
CA PRO A 916 25.90 -16.79 8.67
C PRO A 916 26.58 -18.09 9.15
N PRO A 917 25.98 -19.27 8.90
CA PRO A 917 26.55 -20.53 9.33
C PRO A 917 27.90 -20.78 8.64
N THR A 918 28.77 -21.55 9.27
CA THR A 918 29.97 -22.10 8.60
C THR A 918 29.64 -23.46 8.01
N VAL A 919 30.22 -23.80 6.86
CA VAL A 919 30.11 -25.15 6.29
C VAL A 919 31.36 -25.55 5.51
N ASN A 920 31.83 -26.76 5.77
CA ASN A 920 32.97 -27.35 5.09
C ASN A 920 32.62 -28.78 4.66
N LEU A 921 32.74 -29.07 3.36
CA LEU A 921 32.64 -30.43 2.85
C LEU A 921 33.91 -31.20 3.24
N THR A 922 33.77 -32.25 4.05
CA THR A 922 34.87 -33.03 4.63
C THR A 922 35.11 -34.35 3.91
N SER A 923 34.10 -34.87 3.21
CA SER A 923 34.21 -36.02 2.33
C SER A 923 33.37 -35.78 1.08
N PRO A 924 33.84 -36.17 -0.13
CA PRO A 924 35.17 -36.70 -0.41
C PRO A 924 36.26 -35.62 -0.29
N THR A 925 37.52 -36.02 -0.20
CA THR A 925 38.65 -35.09 -0.28
C THR A 925 38.82 -34.57 -1.71
N HIS A 926 39.33 -33.34 -1.86
CA HIS A 926 39.63 -32.79 -3.18
C HIS A 926 40.60 -33.69 -3.96
N GLY A 927 40.26 -34.00 -5.21
CA GLY A 927 41.01 -34.91 -6.08
C GLY A 927 40.70 -36.39 -5.88
N ALA A 928 39.72 -36.76 -5.04
CA ALA A 928 39.35 -38.16 -4.86
C ALA A 928 38.85 -38.78 -6.17
N SER A 929 39.22 -40.05 -6.38
CA SER A 929 38.83 -40.83 -7.55
C SER A 929 37.94 -42.00 -7.15
N PHE A 930 36.84 -42.18 -7.86
CA PHE A 930 35.87 -43.26 -7.66
C PHE A 930 35.70 -44.06 -8.96
N THR A 931 35.16 -45.27 -8.87
CA THR A 931 34.72 -46.05 -10.03
C THR A 931 33.20 -45.99 -10.16
N THR A 932 32.70 -45.98 -11.41
CA THR A 932 31.26 -46.04 -11.70
C THR A 932 30.57 -47.18 -10.94
N GLY A 933 29.44 -46.87 -10.30
CA GLY A 933 28.68 -47.82 -9.48
C GLY A 933 29.08 -47.84 -7.99
N THR A 934 30.21 -47.22 -7.61
CA THR A 934 30.56 -47.01 -6.20
C THR A 934 29.74 -45.85 -5.63
N ALA A 935 29.14 -46.05 -4.45
CA ALA A 935 28.48 -44.97 -3.72
C ALA A 935 29.53 -43.96 -3.21
N ILE A 936 29.31 -42.67 -3.50
CA ILE A 936 30.18 -41.57 -3.09
C ILE A 936 29.58 -40.92 -1.86
N ASN A 937 30.16 -41.19 -0.69
CA ASN A 937 29.68 -40.64 0.56
C ASN A 937 30.17 -39.20 0.76
N LEU A 938 29.23 -38.26 0.71
CA LEU A 938 29.41 -36.86 1.02
C LEU A 938 29.22 -36.66 2.52
N ALA A 939 30.11 -35.88 3.14
CA ALA A 939 29.97 -35.49 4.53
C ALA A 939 30.37 -34.03 4.68
N ALA A 940 29.66 -33.27 5.51
CA ALA A 940 29.96 -31.87 5.77
C ALA A 940 29.90 -31.55 7.27
N ASN A 941 30.82 -30.72 7.71
CA ASN A 941 30.76 -30.10 9.03
C ASN A 941 30.15 -28.71 8.85
N ALA A 942 28.96 -28.52 9.39
CA ALA A 942 28.30 -27.22 9.47
C ALA A 942 28.09 -26.84 10.93
N ALA A 943 28.33 -25.56 11.25
CA ALA A 943 28.15 -25.03 12.58
C ALA A 943 27.69 -23.58 12.48
N ASP A 944 26.82 -23.20 13.39
CA ASP A 944 26.30 -21.85 13.52
C ASP A 944 26.65 -21.35 14.93
N SER A 945 27.21 -20.14 15.00
CA SER A 945 27.73 -19.55 16.23
C SER A 945 26.66 -18.89 17.09
N ASP A 946 25.55 -18.47 16.49
CA ASP A 946 24.43 -17.80 17.16
C ASP A 946 23.08 -18.48 16.95
N GLY A 947 23.07 -19.56 16.15
CA GLY A 947 21.89 -20.38 15.93
C GLY A 947 22.16 -21.88 15.82
N THR A 948 21.32 -22.54 15.03
CA THR A 948 21.41 -23.97 14.74
C THR A 948 21.31 -24.19 13.24
N ILE A 949 22.01 -25.17 12.71
CA ILE A 949 21.89 -25.55 11.30
C ILE A 949 20.56 -26.28 11.08
N SER A 950 19.71 -25.70 10.22
CA SER A 950 18.42 -26.27 9.82
C SER A 950 18.60 -27.42 8.83
N LYS A 951 19.54 -27.26 7.88
CA LYS A 951 19.90 -28.32 6.93
C LYS A 951 21.25 -28.10 6.25
N VAL A 952 21.80 -29.18 5.69
CA VAL A 952 22.91 -29.14 4.74
C VAL A 952 22.48 -29.81 3.43
N GLU A 953 22.58 -29.06 2.34
CA GLU A 953 22.30 -29.53 0.99
C GLU A 953 23.63 -29.83 0.27
N PHE A 954 23.69 -30.93 -0.47
CA PHE A 954 24.87 -31.33 -1.24
C PHE A 954 24.61 -31.17 -2.74
N PHE A 955 25.59 -30.63 -3.48
CA PHE A 955 25.47 -30.31 -4.90
C PHE A 955 26.59 -30.89 -5.74
N GLN A 956 26.29 -31.12 -7.01
CA GLN A 956 27.23 -31.33 -8.10
C GLN A 956 27.03 -30.20 -9.13
N GLY A 957 27.97 -29.27 -9.21
CA GLY A 957 27.79 -28.01 -9.95
C GLY A 957 26.59 -27.24 -9.41
N THR A 958 25.57 -27.02 -10.25
CA THR A 958 24.30 -26.41 -9.87
C THR A 958 23.19 -27.42 -9.52
N THR A 959 23.43 -28.72 -9.74
CA THR A 959 22.46 -29.78 -9.51
C THR A 959 22.50 -30.24 -8.06
N LYS A 960 21.37 -30.19 -7.36
CA LYS A 960 21.24 -30.71 -6.00
C LYS A 960 21.24 -32.24 -6.04
N LEU A 961 22.13 -32.86 -5.27
CA LEU A 961 22.23 -34.30 -5.12
C LEU A 961 21.31 -34.81 -4.01
N GLY A 962 21.27 -34.11 -2.87
CA GLY A 962 20.49 -34.47 -1.70
C GLY A 962 20.62 -33.45 -0.57
N GLU A 963 19.98 -33.71 0.57
CA GLU A 963 20.11 -32.91 1.78
C GLU A 963 20.05 -33.79 3.03
N ASP A 964 20.60 -33.28 4.12
CA ASP A 964 20.51 -33.87 5.45
C ASP A 964 20.11 -32.80 6.45
N LEU A 965 19.15 -33.12 7.31
CA LEU A 965 18.60 -32.21 8.31
C LEU A 965 19.24 -32.43 9.68
N VAL A 966 20.01 -33.50 9.87
CA VAL A 966 20.53 -33.90 11.18
C VAL A 966 22.05 -34.08 11.12
N SER A 967 22.77 -33.49 12.07
CA SER A 967 24.22 -33.70 12.21
C SER A 967 24.49 -35.11 12.79
N PRO A 968 25.47 -35.88 12.28
CA PRO A 968 26.43 -35.52 11.23
C PRO A 968 25.81 -35.50 9.84
N TYR A 969 25.99 -34.39 9.11
CA TYR A 969 25.39 -34.20 7.80
C TYR A 969 26.08 -35.05 6.75
N THR A 970 25.34 -36.02 6.21
CA THR A 970 25.87 -36.97 5.25
C THR A 970 24.90 -37.23 4.11
N TYR A 971 25.44 -37.55 2.94
CA TYR A 971 24.64 -37.97 1.80
C TYR A 971 25.39 -39.00 0.96
N SER A 972 24.76 -40.13 0.67
CA SER A 972 25.33 -41.18 -0.18
C SER A 972 24.89 -40.99 -1.63
N TRP A 973 25.78 -40.41 -2.46
CA TRP A 973 25.52 -40.25 -3.87
C TRP A 973 25.79 -41.54 -4.65
N THR A 974 24.73 -42.22 -5.09
CA THR A 974 24.80 -43.46 -5.87
C THR A 974 24.59 -43.21 -7.36
N GLY A 975 25.19 -44.04 -8.22
CA GLY A 975 24.94 -44.00 -9.67
C GLY A 975 25.65 -42.85 -10.39
N ALA A 976 26.71 -42.29 -9.82
CA ALA A 976 27.54 -41.30 -10.50
C ALA A 976 28.15 -41.90 -11.78
N ALA A 977 27.90 -41.26 -12.92
CA ALA A 977 28.45 -41.67 -14.21
C ALA A 977 29.95 -41.37 -14.29
N ALA A 978 30.64 -41.92 -15.29
CA ALA A 978 32.04 -41.59 -15.50
C ALA A 978 32.17 -40.10 -15.89
N GLY A 979 33.01 -39.35 -15.18
CA GLY A 979 33.12 -37.91 -15.37
C GLY A 979 33.89 -37.20 -14.25
N SER A 980 34.17 -35.92 -14.45
CA SER A 980 34.70 -35.04 -13.40
C SER A 980 33.58 -34.20 -12.81
N TYR A 981 33.54 -34.08 -11.49
CA TYR A 981 32.46 -33.41 -10.77
C TYR A 981 33.02 -32.41 -9.77
N SER A 982 32.35 -31.26 -9.67
CA SER A 982 32.60 -30.23 -8.67
C SER A 982 31.50 -30.30 -7.61
N LEU A 983 31.87 -30.59 -6.38
CA LEU A 983 30.96 -30.80 -5.27
C LEU A 983 31.01 -29.64 -4.28
N THR A 984 29.85 -29.25 -3.76
CA THR A 984 29.72 -28.27 -2.66
C THR A 984 28.69 -28.75 -1.64
N ALA A 985 28.86 -28.31 -0.40
CA ALA A 985 27.84 -28.36 0.65
C ALA A 985 27.33 -26.96 0.93
N LYS A 986 26.04 -26.81 1.14
CA LYS A 986 25.34 -25.55 1.42
C LYS A 986 24.60 -25.71 2.73
N ALA A 987 25.04 -25.01 3.78
CA ALA A 987 24.35 -25.04 5.06
C ALA A 987 23.39 -23.87 5.18
N THR A 988 22.20 -24.15 5.66
CA THR A 988 21.16 -23.17 5.97
C THR A 988 20.92 -23.20 7.47
N ASP A 989 20.99 -22.05 8.14
CA ASP A 989 20.68 -21.93 9.57
C ASP A 989 19.16 -21.89 9.85
N ASN A 990 18.79 -21.76 11.12
CA ASN A 990 17.40 -21.64 11.57
C ASN A 990 16.71 -20.32 11.20
N THR A 991 17.44 -19.35 10.64
CA THR A 991 16.89 -18.08 10.12
C THR A 991 16.78 -18.07 8.59
N GLY A 992 17.34 -19.09 7.93
CA GLY A 992 17.37 -19.21 6.47
C GLY A 992 18.62 -18.62 5.82
N THR A 993 19.59 -18.11 6.59
CA THR A 993 20.85 -17.62 6.03
C THR A 993 21.69 -18.80 5.58
N VAL A 994 22.42 -18.61 4.48
CA VAL A 994 23.11 -19.70 3.81
C VAL A 994 24.58 -19.38 3.59
N THR A 995 25.43 -20.35 3.89
CA THR A 995 26.82 -20.39 3.41
C THR A 995 27.05 -21.63 2.55
N THR A 996 27.89 -21.48 1.52
CA THR A 996 28.32 -22.57 0.65
C THR A 996 29.79 -22.86 0.88
N SER A 997 30.16 -24.13 0.99
CA SER A 997 31.54 -24.57 1.17
C SER A 997 32.40 -24.23 -0.04
N SER A 998 33.73 -24.28 0.14
CA SER A 998 34.64 -24.38 -0.99
C SER A 998 34.31 -25.58 -1.88
N VAL A 999 34.60 -25.46 -3.17
CA VAL A 999 34.40 -26.53 -4.16
C VAL A 999 35.41 -27.66 -3.96
N VAL A 1000 34.92 -28.90 -3.92
CA VAL A 1000 35.72 -30.13 -3.94
C VAL A 1000 35.56 -30.80 -5.30
N ASN A 1001 36.64 -30.91 -6.07
CA ASN A 1001 36.60 -31.62 -7.34
C ASN A 1001 36.91 -33.11 -7.14
N ILE A 1002 36.18 -33.98 -7.81
CA ILE A 1002 36.43 -35.43 -7.83
C ILE A 1002 36.35 -35.98 -9.26
N THR A 1003 36.91 -37.17 -9.45
CA THR A 1003 36.82 -37.90 -10.73
C THR A 1003 36.17 -39.25 -10.52
N VAL A 1004 35.07 -39.52 -11.22
CA VAL A 1004 34.53 -40.87 -11.35
C VAL A 1004 35.11 -41.46 -12.62
N SER A 1005 36.13 -42.29 -12.45
CA SER A 1005 36.66 -43.10 -13.54
C SER A 1005 35.61 -44.13 -13.94
N GLY A 1006 35.43 -44.33 -15.24
CA GLY A 1006 34.74 -45.51 -15.73
C GLY A 1006 35.48 -46.72 -15.20
N GLY A 1007 34.91 -47.37 -14.18
CA GLY A 1007 35.42 -48.66 -13.79
C GLY A 1007 35.25 -49.53 -15.02
N THR A 1008 36.34 -50.08 -15.54
CA THR A 1008 36.30 -51.20 -16.47
C THR A 1008 35.77 -52.43 -15.71
N GLY A 1009 34.54 -52.34 -15.20
CA GLY A 1009 33.66 -53.47 -14.92
C GLY A 1009 32.91 -53.72 -16.21
N THR A 1010 33.57 -54.38 -17.15
CA THR A 1010 32.89 -55.10 -18.23
C THR A 1010 31.70 -55.83 -17.62
N SER A 1011 30.47 -55.58 -18.10
CA SER A 1011 29.34 -56.44 -17.76
C SER A 1011 29.76 -57.85 -18.15
N GLY A 1012 30.03 -58.69 -17.15
CA GLY A 1012 30.53 -60.02 -17.38
C GLY A 1012 29.51 -60.78 -18.19
N THR A 1013 29.96 -61.41 -19.26
CA THR A 1013 29.11 -62.24 -20.09
C THR A 1013 29.10 -63.68 -19.59
N VAL A 1014 28.07 -64.44 -19.93
CA VAL A 1014 28.02 -65.90 -19.77
C VAL A 1014 27.65 -66.53 -21.09
N LYS A 1015 28.14 -67.74 -21.32
CA LYS A 1015 27.94 -68.46 -22.56
C LYS A 1015 26.54 -69.05 -22.60
N ARG A 1016 25.82 -68.83 -23.71
CA ARG A 1016 24.53 -69.43 -24.02
C ARG A 1016 24.64 -70.28 -25.27
N GLU A 1017 24.38 -71.56 -25.15
CA GLU A 1017 24.40 -72.54 -26.24
C GLU A 1017 22.97 -72.96 -26.55
N ILE A 1018 22.60 -73.01 -27.83
CA ILE A 1018 21.23 -73.28 -28.28
C ILE A 1018 21.27 -74.40 -29.33
N TRP A 1019 20.43 -75.42 -29.15
CA TRP A 1019 20.17 -76.49 -30.10
C TRP A 1019 18.74 -76.37 -30.59
N THR A 1020 18.55 -76.14 -31.88
CA THR A 1020 17.23 -76.03 -32.53
C THR A 1020 16.75 -77.39 -33.03
N GLY A 1021 15.44 -77.63 -33.07
CA GLY A 1021 14.86 -78.89 -33.55
C GLY A 1021 15.01 -80.05 -32.56
N VAL A 1022 15.09 -79.74 -31.26
CA VAL A 1022 15.17 -80.73 -30.18
C VAL A 1022 13.75 -81.19 -29.85
N SER A 1023 13.41 -82.41 -30.25
CA SER A 1023 12.14 -83.05 -29.91
C SER A 1023 12.12 -83.52 -28.44
N GLY A 1024 10.92 -83.61 -27.85
CA GLY A 1024 10.74 -83.93 -26.42
C GLY A 1024 10.48 -82.68 -25.57
N ASN A 1025 10.10 -82.87 -24.30
CA ASN A 1025 9.67 -81.80 -23.40
C ASN A 1025 10.45 -81.80 -22.07
N THR A 1026 11.59 -82.50 -22.00
CA THR A 1026 12.39 -82.58 -20.78
C THR A 1026 13.77 -81.97 -20.99
N VAL A 1027 14.35 -81.42 -19.92
CA VAL A 1027 15.74 -80.91 -19.94
C VAL A 1027 16.78 -81.96 -20.33
N GLY A 1028 16.46 -83.26 -20.18
CA GLY A 1028 17.31 -84.37 -20.60
C GLY A 1028 17.36 -84.58 -22.12
N ASP A 1029 16.38 -84.05 -22.87
CA ASP A 1029 16.34 -84.14 -24.32
C ASP A 1029 17.35 -83.20 -25.00
N ILE A 1030 17.90 -82.24 -24.25
CA ILE A 1030 18.88 -81.27 -24.75
C ILE A 1030 20.19 -82.01 -25.04
N PRO A 1031 20.68 -82.03 -26.30
CA PRO A 1031 21.85 -82.81 -26.69
C PRO A 1031 23.16 -82.08 -26.33
N THR A 1032 23.38 -81.83 -25.04
CA THR A 1032 24.50 -81.03 -24.51
C THR A 1032 25.91 -81.58 -24.81
N GLY A 1033 25.99 -82.81 -25.33
CA GLY A 1033 27.22 -83.44 -25.80
C GLY A 1033 27.50 -83.27 -27.30
N THR A 1034 26.60 -82.65 -28.07
CA THR A 1034 26.79 -82.31 -29.49
C THR A 1034 27.04 -80.82 -29.68
N THR A 1035 27.56 -80.42 -30.84
CA THR A 1035 27.78 -79.01 -31.16
C THR A 1035 26.44 -78.24 -31.20
N PRO A 1036 26.32 -77.11 -30.48
CA PRO A 1036 25.10 -76.28 -30.53
C PRO A 1036 24.91 -75.62 -31.90
N THR A 1037 23.64 -75.40 -32.27
CA THR A 1037 23.25 -74.64 -33.47
C THR A 1037 23.79 -73.21 -33.39
N THR A 1038 23.63 -72.57 -32.24
CA THR A 1038 24.03 -71.18 -32.01
C THR A 1038 24.68 -71.02 -30.66
N ILE A 1039 25.74 -70.22 -30.60
CA ILE A 1039 26.35 -69.76 -29.34
C ILE A 1039 26.23 -68.25 -29.29
N THR A 1040 25.63 -67.75 -28.21
CA THR A 1040 25.57 -66.32 -27.90
C THR A 1040 26.08 -66.06 -26.49
N THR A 1041 26.10 -64.80 -26.09
CA THR A 1041 26.42 -64.40 -24.72
C THR A 1041 25.24 -63.71 -24.07
N LEU A 1042 25.14 -63.79 -22.75
CA LEU A 1042 24.16 -63.04 -21.94
C LEU A 1042 24.89 -62.15 -20.93
N THR A 1043 24.32 -60.98 -20.66
CA THR A 1043 24.84 -60.00 -19.68
C THR A 1043 23.99 -59.95 -18.40
N SER A 1044 23.14 -60.94 -18.21
CA SER A 1044 22.39 -61.28 -16.99
C SER A 1044 21.95 -62.74 -17.10
N LEU A 1045 21.48 -63.34 -16.00
CA LEU A 1045 20.88 -64.69 -16.06
C LEU A 1045 19.41 -64.65 -16.47
N GLU A 1046 19.14 -63.98 -17.59
CA GLU A 1046 17.83 -63.96 -18.24
C GLU A 1046 18.05 -64.02 -19.76
N ALA A 1047 17.45 -65.02 -20.40
CA ALA A 1047 17.54 -65.18 -21.84
C ALA A 1047 16.45 -64.37 -22.54
N PRO A 1048 16.67 -63.93 -23.79
CA PRO A 1048 15.60 -63.37 -24.62
C PRO A 1048 14.42 -64.34 -24.71
N SER A 1049 13.22 -63.80 -24.59
CA SER A 1049 11.97 -64.55 -24.68
C SER A 1049 11.49 -64.71 -26.12
N ASN A 1050 10.63 -65.71 -26.36
CA ASN A 1050 9.96 -65.98 -27.65
C ASN A 1050 10.96 -66.13 -28.82
N ILE A 1051 12.09 -66.82 -28.60
CA ILE A 1051 13.09 -67.05 -29.64
C ILE A 1051 12.79 -68.25 -30.54
N GLY A 1052 11.78 -69.06 -30.22
CA GLY A 1052 11.24 -70.10 -31.12
C GLY A 1052 10.77 -71.36 -30.41
N ASP A 1053 10.20 -72.31 -31.16
CA ASP A 1053 9.71 -73.59 -30.60
C ASP A 1053 10.72 -74.74 -30.78
N GLN A 1054 10.54 -75.81 -30.02
CA GLN A 1054 11.30 -77.07 -30.11
C GLN A 1054 12.82 -76.86 -30.07
N TYR A 1055 13.31 -76.15 -29.05
CA TYR A 1055 14.74 -75.93 -28.86
C TYR A 1055 15.18 -76.25 -27.42
N GLY A 1056 16.46 -76.56 -27.25
CA GLY A 1056 17.10 -76.69 -25.96
C GLY A 1056 18.21 -75.66 -25.81
N GLN A 1057 18.40 -75.13 -24.61
CA GLN A 1057 19.52 -74.22 -24.33
C GLN A 1057 20.27 -74.57 -23.06
N ARG A 1058 21.58 -74.30 -23.07
CA ARG A 1058 22.47 -74.35 -21.90
C ARG A 1058 23.10 -72.98 -21.69
N ILE A 1059 22.90 -72.39 -20.52
CA ILE A 1059 23.58 -71.16 -20.10
C ILE A 1059 24.59 -71.53 -19.02
N SER A 1060 25.86 -71.20 -19.20
CA SER A 1060 26.91 -71.56 -18.24
C SER A 1060 28.01 -70.51 -18.11
N GLY A 1061 28.60 -70.47 -16.93
CA GLY A 1061 29.65 -69.52 -16.58
C GLY A 1061 29.94 -69.57 -15.09
N TYR A 1062 30.45 -68.46 -14.57
CA TYR A 1062 30.72 -68.28 -13.15
C TYR A 1062 29.87 -67.17 -12.55
N ILE A 1063 29.38 -67.38 -11.35
CA ILE A 1063 28.89 -66.32 -10.46
C ILE A 1063 30.00 -66.01 -9.46
N THR A 1064 30.38 -64.74 -9.34
CA THR A 1064 31.29 -64.24 -8.31
C THR A 1064 30.45 -63.59 -7.21
N ALA A 1065 30.45 -64.16 -6.01
CA ALA A 1065 29.63 -63.62 -4.93
C ALA A 1065 30.11 -62.21 -4.54
N PRO A 1066 29.26 -61.18 -4.56
CA PRO A 1066 29.66 -59.82 -4.19
C PRO A 1066 29.88 -59.66 -2.68
N THR A 1067 29.21 -60.47 -1.86
CA THR A 1067 29.29 -60.43 -0.39
C THR A 1067 29.33 -61.85 0.18
N THR A 1068 29.95 -62.03 1.34
CA THR A 1068 29.96 -63.33 2.02
C THR A 1068 28.65 -63.51 2.78
N GLY A 1069 28.00 -64.65 2.62
CA GLY A 1069 26.84 -65.02 3.43
C GLY A 1069 25.86 -65.92 2.69
N SER A 1070 24.65 -66.01 3.23
CA SER A 1070 23.59 -66.86 2.69
C SER A 1070 22.87 -66.23 1.50
N TYR A 1071 22.89 -66.93 0.36
CA TYR A 1071 22.15 -66.61 -0.85
C TYR A 1071 20.99 -67.60 -1.05
N THR A 1072 19.89 -67.15 -1.62
CA THR A 1072 18.83 -68.04 -2.10
C THR A 1072 18.57 -67.75 -3.57
N PHE A 1073 18.49 -68.78 -4.40
CA PHE A 1073 18.31 -68.66 -5.85
C PHE A 1073 16.93 -69.16 -6.26
N TRP A 1074 16.41 -68.58 -7.34
CA TRP A 1074 15.19 -69.02 -7.99
C TRP A 1074 15.38 -69.17 -9.48
N ILE A 1075 14.59 -70.07 -10.08
CA ILE A 1075 14.49 -70.25 -11.53
C ILE A 1075 13.03 -70.15 -11.98
N ALA A 1076 12.77 -69.44 -13.07
CA ALA A 1076 11.46 -69.31 -13.70
C ALA A 1076 11.60 -69.33 -15.22
N GLY A 1077 10.62 -69.89 -15.90
CA GLY A 1077 10.62 -70.04 -17.36
C GLY A 1077 9.48 -70.91 -17.90
N ASP A 1078 9.55 -71.20 -19.19
CA ASP A 1078 8.56 -72.02 -19.91
C ASP A 1078 8.99 -73.49 -20.02
N ASP A 1079 8.01 -74.38 -20.06
CA ASP A 1079 8.12 -75.84 -20.15
C ASP A 1079 8.98 -76.55 -19.10
N ALA A 1080 10.31 -76.52 -19.21
CA ALA A 1080 11.18 -77.21 -18.25
C ALA A 1080 12.56 -76.54 -18.09
N GLY A 1081 13.00 -76.37 -16.85
CA GLY A 1081 14.29 -75.77 -16.51
C GLY A 1081 14.96 -76.35 -15.26
N ASP A 1082 16.28 -76.54 -15.33
CA ASP A 1082 17.14 -76.90 -14.19
C ASP A 1082 18.18 -75.79 -13.93
N PHE A 1083 18.39 -75.40 -12.67
CA PHE A 1083 19.51 -74.57 -12.23
C PHE A 1083 20.49 -75.36 -11.36
N TRP A 1084 21.73 -75.41 -11.80
CA TRP A 1084 22.84 -76.07 -11.10
C TRP A 1084 23.85 -75.03 -10.64
N LEU A 1085 24.26 -75.12 -9.37
CA LEU A 1085 25.33 -74.28 -8.81
C LEU A 1085 26.35 -75.16 -8.09
N SER A 1086 27.60 -75.03 -8.50
CA SER A 1086 28.74 -75.73 -7.92
C SER A 1086 29.12 -75.19 -6.56
N THR A 1087 29.75 -76.05 -5.76
CA THR A 1087 30.31 -75.67 -4.45
C THR A 1087 31.61 -74.88 -4.58
N ASN A 1088 32.18 -74.81 -5.78
CA ASN A 1088 33.37 -74.02 -6.11
C ASN A 1088 33.40 -73.70 -7.63
N SER A 1089 34.54 -73.27 -8.15
CA SER A 1089 34.72 -72.95 -9.57
C SER A 1089 34.79 -74.19 -10.48
N SER A 1090 34.74 -75.43 -9.98
CA SER A 1090 34.78 -76.61 -10.85
C SER A 1090 33.39 -76.99 -11.34
N PRO A 1091 33.19 -77.24 -12.66
CA PRO A 1091 31.92 -77.75 -13.19
C PRO A 1091 31.59 -79.17 -12.71
N THR A 1092 32.57 -79.95 -12.25
CA THR A 1092 32.35 -81.32 -11.75
C THR A 1092 31.63 -81.39 -10.41
N ASN A 1093 31.63 -80.28 -9.64
CA ASN A 1093 31.05 -80.24 -8.29
C ASN A 1093 29.67 -79.56 -8.28
N LYS A 1094 29.01 -79.44 -9.44
CA LYS A 1094 27.68 -78.84 -9.58
C LYS A 1094 26.61 -79.67 -8.90
N VAL A 1095 25.72 -79.00 -8.18
CA VAL A 1095 24.56 -79.59 -7.50
C VAL A 1095 23.31 -78.86 -7.98
N LYS A 1096 22.25 -79.60 -8.32
CA LYS A 1096 20.96 -79.02 -8.72
C LYS A 1096 20.39 -78.27 -7.54
N ARG A 1097 20.11 -76.98 -7.70
CA ARG A 1097 19.65 -76.09 -6.62
C ARG A 1097 18.18 -75.72 -6.73
N ALA A 1098 17.66 -75.59 -7.94
CA ALA A 1098 16.26 -75.27 -8.20
C ALA A 1098 15.85 -75.78 -9.59
N TYR A 1099 14.56 -76.06 -9.79
CA TYR A 1099 14.03 -76.52 -11.07
C TYR A 1099 12.52 -76.29 -11.21
N PHE A 1100 12.01 -76.40 -12.43
CA PHE A 1100 10.59 -76.53 -12.75
C PHE A 1100 10.43 -77.45 -13.98
N TYR A 1101 9.32 -78.20 -14.05
CA TYR A 1101 9.02 -79.09 -15.18
C TYR A 1101 7.62 -78.84 -15.78
N GLN A 1102 7.07 -77.66 -15.50
CA GLN A 1102 5.85 -77.11 -16.09
C GLN A 1102 6.02 -75.59 -16.19
N TYR A 1103 5.35 -74.96 -17.15
CA TYR A 1103 5.33 -73.50 -17.32
C TYR A 1103 5.12 -72.74 -16.01
N THR A 1104 5.99 -71.76 -15.75
CA THR A 1104 5.89 -70.91 -14.54
C THR A 1104 5.52 -69.47 -14.82
N GLY A 1105 5.66 -68.98 -16.06
CA GLY A 1105 5.55 -67.57 -16.43
C GLY A 1105 6.87 -66.80 -16.25
N SER A 1106 7.15 -65.82 -17.12
CA SER A 1106 8.41 -65.07 -17.07
C SER A 1106 8.57 -64.32 -15.75
N GLN A 1107 9.69 -64.55 -15.06
CA GLN A 1107 10.00 -64.03 -13.71
C GLN A 1107 8.91 -64.29 -12.65
N VAL A 1108 8.11 -65.35 -12.81
CA VAL A 1108 7.17 -65.79 -11.78
C VAL A 1108 7.83 -66.92 -10.99
N TRP A 1109 8.31 -66.57 -9.80
CA TRP A 1109 9.29 -67.37 -9.03
C TRP A 1109 8.67 -68.38 -8.06
N ASN A 1110 7.35 -68.43 -7.95
CA ASN A 1110 6.64 -69.10 -6.86
C ASN A 1110 5.43 -69.94 -7.31
N SER A 1111 5.39 -70.34 -8.57
CA SER A 1111 4.39 -71.27 -9.10
C SER A 1111 4.57 -72.68 -8.53
N TYR A 1112 5.82 -73.09 -8.27
CA TYR A 1112 6.17 -74.36 -7.64
C TYR A 1112 7.25 -74.19 -6.55
N PRO A 1113 7.19 -74.95 -5.43
CA PRO A 1113 8.20 -74.89 -4.36
C PRO A 1113 9.63 -75.18 -4.84
N GLU A 1114 9.78 -76.04 -5.85
CA GLU A 1114 11.06 -76.50 -6.40
C GLU A 1114 11.81 -75.42 -7.19
N GLN A 1115 11.12 -74.32 -7.55
CA GLN A 1115 11.74 -73.15 -8.19
C GLN A 1115 12.72 -72.44 -7.27
N LYS A 1116 12.70 -72.72 -5.98
CA LYS A 1116 13.49 -72.06 -4.95
C LYS A 1116 14.55 -72.99 -4.37
N SER A 1117 15.79 -72.52 -4.31
CA SER A 1117 16.86 -73.24 -3.61
C SER A 1117 16.74 -73.13 -2.10
N VAL A 1118 17.40 -74.04 -1.38
CA VAL A 1118 17.77 -73.77 0.02
C VAL A 1118 18.72 -72.56 0.10
N ALA A 1119 18.91 -72.01 1.28
CA ALA A 1119 19.97 -71.04 1.56
C ALA A 1119 21.36 -71.68 1.31
N ILE A 1120 22.17 -71.03 0.47
CA ILE A 1120 23.52 -71.47 0.09
C ILE A 1120 24.50 -70.40 0.54
N THR A 1121 25.47 -70.78 1.38
CA THR A 1121 26.50 -69.83 1.81
C THR A 1121 27.57 -69.69 0.73
N LEU A 1122 27.74 -68.48 0.20
CA LEU A 1122 28.80 -68.14 -0.74
C LEU A 1122 29.78 -67.17 -0.07
N THR A 1123 31.04 -67.24 -0.47
CA THR A 1123 32.11 -66.35 0.01
C THR A 1123 32.41 -65.25 -1.00
N ALA A 1124 32.48 -64.00 -0.56
CA ALA A 1124 32.75 -62.84 -1.41
C ALA A 1124 34.02 -63.04 -2.26
N GLY A 1125 33.95 -62.65 -3.54
CA GLY A 1125 35.06 -62.73 -4.48
C GLY A 1125 35.39 -64.15 -4.99
N GLN A 1126 34.81 -65.21 -4.43
CA GLN A 1126 34.96 -66.58 -4.94
C GLN A 1126 34.06 -66.80 -6.16
N LYS A 1127 34.58 -67.51 -7.16
CA LYS A 1127 33.83 -67.93 -8.35
C LYS A 1127 33.18 -69.29 -8.14
N TYR A 1128 31.91 -69.39 -8.51
CA TYR A 1128 31.13 -70.63 -8.47
C TYR A 1128 30.63 -70.95 -9.86
N TYR A 1129 30.95 -72.14 -10.37
CA TYR A 1129 30.44 -72.57 -11.67
C TYR A 1129 28.93 -72.79 -11.58
N PHE A 1130 28.19 -72.29 -12.57
CA PHE A 1130 26.76 -72.56 -12.70
C PHE A 1130 26.40 -73.06 -14.10
N GLU A 1131 25.29 -73.78 -14.17
CA GLU A 1131 24.68 -74.24 -15.42
C GLU A 1131 23.16 -74.16 -15.32
N ILE A 1132 22.52 -73.58 -16.33
CA ILE A 1132 21.08 -73.59 -16.53
C ILE A 1132 20.79 -74.42 -17.77
N LEU A 1133 19.90 -75.40 -17.65
CA LEU A 1133 19.35 -76.14 -18.77
C LEU A 1133 17.88 -75.74 -18.92
N HIS A 1134 17.46 -75.39 -20.14
CA HIS A 1134 16.07 -75.03 -20.43
C HIS A 1134 15.62 -75.68 -21.73
N LYS A 1135 14.51 -76.42 -21.68
CA LYS A 1135 13.90 -77.08 -22.82
C LYS A 1135 12.58 -76.40 -23.13
N GLU A 1136 12.48 -75.90 -24.36
CA GLU A 1136 11.27 -75.32 -24.93
C GLU A 1136 10.62 -76.30 -25.90
N GLY A 1137 9.35 -76.59 -25.70
CA GLY A 1137 8.50 -77.44 -26.54
C GLY A 1137 7.75 -76.62 -27.59
N ALA A 1138 6.73 -75.87 -27.18
CA ALA A 1138 5.96 -74.99 -28.06
C ALA A 1138 5.21 -73.92 -27.26
N GLY A 1139 5.19 -72.68 -27.74
CA GLY A 1139 4.49 -71.60 -27.05
C GLY A 1139 5.36 -70.36 -26.87
N GLY A 1140 5.40 -69.84 -25.65
CA GLY A 1140 6.06 -68.56 -25.37
C GLY A 1140 7.27 -68.72 -24.47
N ASP A 1141 8.46 -68.85 -25.05
CA ASP A 1141 9.63 -69.24 -24.28
C ASP A 1141 10.20 -68.12 -23.38
N SER A 1142 10.63 -68.48 -22.17
CA SER A 1142 11.36 -67.59 -21.26
C SER A 1142 12.22 -68.40 -20.28
N ILE A 1143 13.36 -67.85 -19.84
CA ILE A 1143 14.14 -68.43 -18.75
C ILE A 1143 14.92 -67.35 -18.01
N ALA A 1144 14.83 -67.35 -16.69
CA ALA A 1144 15.55 -66.43 -15.82
C ALA A 1144 15.96 -67.10 -14.50
N VAL A 1145 17.05 -66.61 -13.91
CA VAL A 1145 17.51 -66.95 -12.56
C VAL A 1145 17.69 -65.68 -11.73
N GLY A 1146 16.98 -65.61 -10.61
CA GLY A 1146 17.05 -64.52 -9.63
C GLY A 1146 17.67 -64.95 -8.32
N TRP A 1147 18.07 -63.98 -7.50
CA TRP A 1147 18.60 -64.25 -6.16
C TRP A 1147 18.11 -63.30 -5.07
N LEU A 1148 18.22 -63.75 -3.81
CA LEU A 1148 18.33 -62.90 -2.63
C LEU A 1148 19.73 -63.03 -2.04
N LYS A 1149 20.31 -61.88 -1.70
CA LYS A 1149 21.66 -61.74 -1.16
C LYS A 1149 21.65 -61.76 0.37
N PRO A 1150 22.81 -61.95 1.02
CA PRO A 1150 22.91 -61.94 2.48
C PRO A 1150 22.30 -60.68 3.10
N GLY A 1151 21.46 -60.85 4.12
CA GLY A 1151 20.79 -59.75 4.82
C GLY A 1151 19.52 -59.23 4.15
N GLN A 1152 19.17 -59.70 2.95
CA GLN A 1152 17.88 -59.36 2.32
C GLN A 1152 16.79 -60.33 2.80
N SER A 1153 15.60 -59.79 3.11
CA SER A 1153 14.41 -60.56 3.48
C SER A 1153 13.38 -60.48 2.34
N GLY A 1154 12.82 -61.61 1.91
CA GLY A 1154 11.83 -61.65 0.84
C GLY A 1154 11.35 -63.06 0.52
N THR A 1155 10.19 -63.18 -0.10
CA THR A 1155 9.60 -64.46 -0.55
C THR A 1155 9.90 -64.79 -2.00
N VAL A 1156 10.41 -63.83 -2.78
CA VAL A 1156 10.87 -63.93 -4.18
C VAL A 1156 12.21 -63.16 -4.35
N PRO A 1157 12.97 -63.37 -5.44
CA PRO A 1157 14.21 -62.63 -5.74
C PRO A 1157 14.06 -61.10 -5.69
N SER A 1158 15.13 -60.40 -5.31
CA SER A 1158 15.18 -58.93 -5.39
C SER A 1158 15.59 -58.42 -6.77
N GLU A 1159 16.25 -59.28 -7.56
CA GLU A 1159 16.71 -59.01 -8.92
C GLU A 1159 17.04 -60.32 -9.64
N VAL A 1160 17.04 -60.30 -10.98
CA VAL A 1160 17.73 -61.30 -11.81
C VAL A 1160 19.24 -61.13 -11.60
N VAL A 1161 20.01 -62.23 -11.58
CA VAL A 1161 21.47 -62.15 -11.34
C VAL A 1161 22.12 -61.31 -12.45
N PRO A 1162 22.74 -60.17 -12.11
CA PRO A 1162 23.22 -59.20 -13.10
C PRO A 1162 24.60 -59.57 -13.65
N GLY A 1163 24.92 -59.15 -14.88
CA GLY A 1163 26.23 -59.41 -15.52
C GLY A 1163 27.43 -58.87 -14.76
N SER A 1164 27.25 -57.88 -13.90
CA SER A 1164 28.32 -57.33 -13.06
C SER A 1164 28.97 -58.37 -12.11
N VAL A 1165 28.30 -59.49 -11.85
CA VAL A 1165 28.83 -60.60 -11.04
C VAL A 1165 29.13 -61.86 -11.84
N LEU A 1166 28.94 -61.83 -13.16
CA LEU A 1166 29.10 -62.99 -14.02
C LEU A 1166 30.49 -62.99 -14.70
N SER A 1167 30.93 -64.15 -15.17
CA SER A 1167 32.02 -64.26 -16.15
C SER A 1167 31.92 -65.57 -16.91
N GLU A 1168 32.40 -65.60 -18.15
CA GLU A 1168 32.37 -66.81 -18.97
C GLU A 1168 33.26 -67.90 -18.38
N ASN A 1169 32.86 -69.15 -18.61
CA ASN A 1169 33.76 -70.28 -18.44
C ASN A 1169 34.74 -70.27 -19.63
N PRO A 1170 36.06 -70.08 -19.42
CA PRO A 1170 37.02 -70.00 -20.52
C PRO A 1170 37.08 -71.29 -21.34
#